data_AF-A0AAE0H6D0-F1
#
_entry.id   AF-A0AAE0H6D0-F1
#
_cell.length_a   1.000
_cell.length_b   1.000
_cell.length_c   1.000
_cell.angle_alpha   90.00
_cell.angle_beta   90.00
_cell.angle_gamma   90.00
#
_symmetry.space_group_name_H-M   'P 1'
#
loop_
_entity.id
_entity.type
_entity.pdbx_description
1 polymer ?
#
loop_
_entity_poly.entity_id
_entity_poly.type
_entity_poly.pdbx_seq_one_letter_code
_entity_poly.pdbx_strand_id
1 'polypeptide(L)'
;MAHGGFNFVGLSIPIITSGYYDVVSDDDDDDDDQNISPYGLGPKKCAVCAKQGPAPLIVCSSCKVVFYCGTAHQAIDQPQHSSPCSAIKRTREKLHGKDEAFRAGYCDSRHYMKAIFATAHALLKIDTVPAMEQALAHFSDVLRFDGGDKLGVENIVPGLLLRLGREQECYDFLKGWALMDYTGIRGADAFEPIDLFFSREDLSLSHLAILTLLKLRLYLDLEQVGRSDYHNDEDELFGRPLGSLVRARMRSRRNVSATAAVVERQYRKLCQVVDDVNPYFWEALVDGDIPPLPDSCRFGTVEEAHLAVHQCRAAWHESEDAIVMAGSDTAQFTSVYGGRLAGAGAGAGDPHWQGDEALKRANNLPKDRATGDVFPSKFQPPLPTSHPTNLFPPTPTGPQQTLRFVGRNDQTTALVYTDGACANNGQTNPRGGWAMVLGPAYGGEGSIVSGRLEETGPFDDSQDCVATSNRAELRAAIAALRLRAWEKEGLCSIVIATDSSYVVEGATDWVRAWVRNGWRTRKGGHVKNRDLWDLLLGEVERWVAQGGRVAFWKIPRELNGNADGAAKAAAHGRPSVMAFTDPVESDAQPSALLLYLEHESLFDTVHGHLATRIAAKAKMEGATTVEAALAILGRRAPPSIILVADGAITRHRKVCEAVMDCLRGGSTVVLAGCFSSMVSSGEFNRFFARIGLPWQQGLYERKMVDLGRNVVHARLASRLPSTYSQKAVFVKKVAPSAAWYTLSGSSGQTAMAFAQVGLGRLGYVGDVNGEDVSDMVVLAMCGLLG
;
A
#
# COMPACT_ATOMS: atom_id res chain seq x y z
N MET A 1 -32.76 6.14 22.31
CA MET A 1 -33.94 6.98 21.97
C MET A 1 -33.66 7.65 20.63
N ALA A 2 -34.68 7.93 19.81
CA ALA A 2 -34.55 8.35 18.41
C ALA A 2 -33.41 9.36 18.15
N HIS A 3 -32.33 8.89 17.51
CA HIS A 3 -31.16 9.69 17.16
C HIS A 3 -31.50 10.57 15.96
N GLY A 4 -31.92 11.81 16.23
CA GLY A 4 -32.09 12.83 15.22
C GLY A 4 -30.74 13.16 14.59
N GLY A 5 -30.62 13.00 13.27
CA GLY A 5 -29.45 13.43 12.52
C GLY A 5 -29.19 14.92 12.73
N PHE A 6 -27.97 15.26 13.11
CA PHE A 6 -27.51 16.66 13.18
C PHE A 6 -27.34 17.19 11.75
N ASN A 7 -28.24 18.09 11.34
CA ASN A 7 -28.12 18.85 10.10
C ASN A 7 -27.14 20.01 10.32
N PHE A 8 -25.90 19.86 9.85
CA PHE A 8 -24.92 20.96 9.68
C PHE A 8 -25.27 21.80 8.42
N VAL A 9 -26.54 22.19 8.25
CA VAL A 9 -26.92 23.02 7.10
C VAL A 9 -26.56 24.48 7.40
N GLY A 10 -25.35 24.90 7.00
CA GLY A 10 -25.09 26.30 6.67
C GLY A 10 -23.82 26.98 7.19
N LEU A 11 -22.78 26.28 7.62
CA LEU A 11 -21.50 26.94 8.01
C LEU A 11 -20.30 26.17 7.48
N SER A 12 -19.75 26.64 6.36
CA SER A 12 -18.44 26.22 5.86
C SER A 12 -17.37 26.55 6.92
N ILE A 13 -16.76 25.51 7.51
CA ILE A 13 -15.63 25.62 8.44
C ILE A 13 -14.37 25.91 7.60
N PRO A 14 -13.69 27.07 7.74
CA PRO A 14 -12.51 27.37 6.95
C PRO A 14 -11.24 26.69 7.52
N ILE A 15 -10.47 26.09 6.60
CA ILE A 15 -9.25 25.29 6.77
C ILE A 15 -8.10 26.05 7.47
N ILE A 16 -7.36 25.34 8.35
CA ILE A 16 -6.03 25.71 8.87
C ILE A 16 -4.96 24.94 8.07
N THR A 17 -4.00 25.64 7.47
CA THR A 17 -2.81 25.04 6.82
C THR A 17 -1.58 25.48 7.60
N SER A 18 -0.81 24.56 8.20
CA SER A 18 0.48 24.86 8.81
C SER A 18 1.60 24.78 7.77
N GLY A 19 2.46 25.81 7.73
CA GLY A 19 3.65 25.88 6.90
C GLY A 19 4.90 25.42 7.66
N TYR A 20 5.82 24.80 6.90
CA TYR A 20 7.15 24.30 7.23
C TYR A 20 8.02 25.22 8.12
N TYR A 21 8.85 24.64 9.00
CA TYR A 21 10.09 25.28 9.50
C TYR A 21 11.22 24.27 9.71
N ASP A 22 12.39 24.63 9.18
CA ASP A 22 13.72 24.02 9.36
C ASP A 22 14.41 24.48 10.66
N VAL A 23 15.35 23.65 11.11
CA VAL A 23 16.22 23.72 12.29
C VAL A 23 17.30 24.82 12.19
N VAL A 24 17.55 25.59 13.26
CA VAL A 24 18.87 26.15 13.64
C VAL A 24 18.96 26.36 15.16
N SER A 25 20.17 26.14 15.70
CA SER A 25 20.62 25.99 17.09
C SER A 25 21.00 27.27 17.88
N ASP A 26 21.21 27.02 19.18
CA ASP A 26 22.13 27.58 20.19
C ASP A 26 21.83 28.84 21.06
N ASP A 27 22.11 28.57 22.35
CA ASP A 27 22.56 29.34 23.51
C ASP A 27 21.56 30.02 24.47
N ASP A 28 21.73 29.58 25.73
CA ASP A 28 21.11 29.96 27.00
C ASP A 28 21.34 31.42 27.42
N ASP A 29 20.34 32.02 28.09
CA ASP A 29 20.45 32.47 29.48
C ASP A 29 19.18 33.20 29.98
N ASP A 30 18.88 32.96 31.26
CA ASP A 30 18.04 33.69 32.23
C ASP A 30 16.49 33.54 32.24
N ASP A 31 16.06 32.63 33.13
CA ASP A 31 15.07 32.80 34.21
C ASP A 31 13.85 33.73 33.96
N ASP A 32 12.79 33.18 33.33
CA ASP A 32 11.38 33.52 33.68
C ASP A 32 10.37 32.48 33.12
N ASP A 33 10.75 31.20 33.17
CA ASP A 33 10.10 30.16 32.38
C ASP A 33 8.97 29.42 33.13
N GLN A 34 7.75 29.97 33.09
CA GLN A 34 6.56 29.33 33.68
C GLN A 34 5.41 29.05 32.71
N ASN A 35 5.56 29.19 31.38
CA ASN A 35 4.44 28.88 30.48
C ASN A 35 4.82 28.56 29.02
N ILE A 36 6.02 28.03 28.78
CA ILE A 36 6.44 27.63 27.43
C ILE A 36 6.04 26.17 27.20
N SER A 37 5.27 25.93 26.13
CA SER A 37 4.95 24.57 25.69
C SER A 37 6.23 23.87 25.26
N PRO A 38 6.54 22.66 25.76
CA PRO A 38 7.70 21.90 25.28
C PRO A 38 7.56 21.43 23.83
N TYR A 39 6.41 21.67 23.19
CA TYR A 39 5.98 21.06 21.93
C TYR A 39 5.85 22.07 20.78
N GLY A 40 6.87 22.91 20.57
CA GLY A 40 7.06 23.62 19.28
C GLY A 40 6.59 25.08 19.19
N LEU A 41 5.82 25.59 20.16
CA LEU A 41 5.47 27.01 20.22
C LEU A 41 6.14 27.68 21.42
N GLY A 42 7.37 28.13 21.19
CA GLY A 42 8.18 28.95 22.09
C GLY A 42 7.58 30.34 22.37
N PRO A 43 8.27 31.16 23.18
CA PRO A 43 7.79 32.47 23.62
C PRO A 43 7.65 33.45 22.44
N LYS A 44 7.20 34.69 22.72
CA LYS A 44 7.03 35.74 21.69
C LYS A 44 8.32 35.90 20.87
N LYS A 45 8.29 35.40 19.63
CA LYS A 45 9.42 35.43 18.69
C LYS A 45 9.08 36.26 17.46
N CYS A 46 10.11 36.78 16.81
CA CYS A 46 9.92 37.41 15.50
C CYS A 46 9.50 36.36 14.47
N ALA A 47 8.43 36.64 13.69
CA ALA A 47 7.90 35.72 12.67
C ALA A 47 8.87 35.40 11.51
N VAL A 48 9.94 36.19 11.34
CA VAL A 48 10.90 36.02 10.23
C VAL A 48 12.21 35.39 10.70
N CYS A 49 12.80 35.87 11.80
CA CYS A 49 14.12 35.44 12.25
C CYS A 49 14.11 34.60 13.54
N ALA A 50 12.93 34.27 14.07
CA ALA A 50 12.73 33.45 15.27
C ALA A 50 13.41 33.93 16.57
N LYS A 51 14.08 35.09 16.60
CA LYS A 51 14.69 35.66 17.80
C LYS A 51 13.66 35.81 18.94
N GLN A 52 14.01 35.25 20.09
CA GLN A 52 13.28 35.33 21.37
C GLN A 52 13.77 36.54 22.19
N GLY A 53 12.99 36.99 23.18
CA GLY A 53 13.51 37.86 24.26
C GLY A 53 13.68 39.37 23.96
N PRO A 54 14.18 40.16 24.94
CA PRO A 54 13.54 41.36 25.51
C PRO A 54 13.76 42.68 24.75
N ALA A 55 14.11 42.65 23.47
CA ALA A 55 14.07 43.83 22.63
C ALA A 55 12.61 44.17 22.27
N PRO A 56 12.21 45.45 22.12
CA PRO A 56 10.82 45.79 21.85
C PRO A 56 10.41 45.30 20.46
N LEU A 57 9.93 44.06 20.39
CA LEU A 57 9.32 43.53 19.19
C LEU A 57 8.10 44.39 18.86
N ILE A 58 8.06 44.91 17.65
CA ILE A 58 6.87 45.60 17.18
C ILE A 58 5.77 44.57 16.96
N VAL A 59 4.59 44.84 17.52
CA VAL A 59 3.40 44.03 17.28
C VAL A 59 2.67 44.56 16.06
N CYS A 60 2.19 43.67 15.19
CA CYS A 60 1.34 44.09 14.08
C CYS A 60 0.14 44.88 14.61
N SER A 61 -0.01 46.12 14.14
CA SER A 61 -1.07 47.03 14.61
C SER A 61 -2.49 46.55 14.28
N SER A 62 -2.65 45.71 13.27
CA SER A 62 -3.95 45.17 12.84
C SER A 62 -4.33 43.89 13.59
N CYS A 63 -3.54 42.82 13.49
CA CYS A 63 -3.90 41.53 14.09
C CYS A 63 -3.52 41.42 15.57
N LYS A 64 -2.56 42.20 16.06
CA LYS A 64 -2.08 42.19 17.46
C LYS A 64 -1.54 40.85 17.98
N VAL A 65 -1.24 39.91 17.09
CA VAL A 65 -0.80 38.55 17.46
C VAL A 65 0.49 38.09 16.78
N VAL A 66 1.07 38.92 15.90
CA VAL A 66 2.35 38.67 15.23
C VAL A 66 3.35 39.74 15.65
N PHE A 67 4.59 39.31 15.87
CA PHE A 67 5.68 40.12 16.40
C PHE A 67 6.85 40.17 15.42
N TYR A 68 7.53 41.32 15.35
CA TYR A 68 8.67 41.53 14.46
C TYR A 68 9.79 42.30 15.17
N CYS A 69 11.04 42.03 14.80
CA CYS A 69 12.17 42.85 15.26
C CYS A 69 12.13 44.29 14.72
N GLY A 70 11.37 44.54 13.65
CA GLY A 70 11.24 45.86 13.03
C GLY A 70 10.38 45.82 11.77
N THR A 71 10.16 47.00 11.16
CA THR A 71 9.30 47.16 9.97
C THR A 71 9.82 46.41 8.74
N ALA A 72 11.13 46.17 8.65
CA ALA A 72 11.73 45.36 7.59
C ALA A 72 11.23 43.90 7.63
N HIS A 73 11.26 43.25 8.79
CA HIS A 73 10.75 41.88 8.94
C HIS A 73 9.23 41.82 8.75
N GLN A 74 8.51 42.86 9.15
CA GLN A 74 7.08 42.96 8.85
C GLN A 74 6.80 43.03 7.34
N ALA A 75 7.65 43.71 6.56
CA ALA A 75 7.52 43.77 5.11
C ALA A 75 7.83 42.43 4.43
N ILE A 76 8.79 41.67 4.96
CA ILE A 76 9.15 40.32 4.47
C ILE A 76 7.99 39.34 4.69
N ASP A 77 7.35 39.38 5.85
CA ASP A 77 6.23 38.49 6.20
C ASP A 77 4.89 38.87 5.53
N GLN A 78 4.77 40.10 5.01
CA GLN A 78 3.53 40.67 4.48
C GLN A 78 2.79 39.77 3.45
N PRO A 79 3.46 39.08 2.49
CA PRO A 79 2.78 38.21 1.53
C PRO A 79 2.06 37.02 2.18
N GLN A 80 2.64 36.46 3.26
CA GLN A 80 2.08 35.29 3.94
C GLN A 80 1.05 35.69 5.02
N HIS A 81 1.30 36.79 5.73
CA HIS A 81 0.48 37.24 6.86
C HIS A 81 -0.71 38.14 6.47
N SER A 82 -0.68 38.85 5.34
CA SER A 82 -1.70 39.86 5.00
C SER A 82 -3.14 39.32 4.95
N SER A 83 -3.34 38.12 4.42
CA SER A 83 -4.64 37.45 4.32
C SER A 83 -5.24 37.10 5.69
N PRO A 84 -4.57 36.31 6.56
CA PRO A 84 -5.08 36.01 7.90
C PRO A 84 -5.21 37.28 8.77
N CYS A 85 -4.27 38.24 8.66
CA CYS A 85 -4.35 39.53 9.34
C CYS A 85 -5.64 40.29 9.03
N SER A 86 -5.99 40.39 7.75
CA SER A 86 -7.20 41.05 7.29
C SER A 86 -8.47 40.32 7.74
N ALA A 87 -8.44 38.99 7.82
CA ALA A 87 -9.55 38.20 8.34
C ALA A 87 -9.79 38.46 9.83
N ILE A 88 -8.73 38.52 10.65
CA ILE A 88 -8.81 38.84 12.08
C ILE A 88 -9.38 40.25 12.29
N LYS A 89 -8.87 41.24 11.54
CA LYS A 89 -9.36 42.63 11.64
C LYS A 89 -10.86 42.71 11.37
N ARG A 90 -11.32 42.15 10.24
CA ARG A 90 -12.74 42.18 9.86
C ARG A 90 -13.64 41.45 10.84
N THR A 91 -13.20 40.33 11.40
CA THR A 91 -13.99 39.55 12.36
C THR A 91 -14.08 40.26 13.70
N ARG A 92 -13.00 40.87 14.19
CA ARG A 92 -13.02 41.71 15.40
C ARG A 92 -13.95 42.92 15.28
N GLU A 93 -13.93 43.63 14.16
CA GLU A 93 -14.84 44.76 13.91
C GLU A 93 -16.30 44.32 13.94
N LYS A 94 -16.61 43.17 13.31
CA LYS A 94 -17.96 42.57 13.37
C LYS A 94 -18.34 42.15 14.78
N LEU A 95 -17.43 41.54 15.52
CA LEU A 95 -17.66 41.13 16.91
C LEU A 95 -17.93 42.34 17.80
N HIS A 96 -17.17 43.43 17.65
CA HIS A 96 -17.39 44.65 18.41
C HIS A 96 -18.79 45.23 18.18
N GLY A 97 -19.22 45.35 16.93
CA GLY A 97 -20.58 45.80 16.63
C GLY A 97 -21.66 44.83 17.14
N LYS A 98 -21.38 43.52 17.18
CA LYS A 98 -22.30 42.51 17.76
C LYS A 98 -22.34 42.57 19.29
N ASP A 99 -21.22 42.87 19.94
CA ASP A 99 -21.12 43.06 21.40
C ASP A 99 -21.94 44.28 21.86
N GLU A 100 -21.79 45.42 21.17
CA GLU A 100 -22.59 46.62 21.43
C GLU A 100 -24.09 46.34 21.25
N ALA A 101 -24.47 45.68 20.14
CA ALA A 101 -25.85 45.32 19.88
C ALA A 101 -26.41 44.32 20.90
N PHE A 102 -25.59 43.36 21.37
CA PHE A 102 -25.98 42.38 22.38
C PHE A 102 -26.21 43.05 23.74
N ARG A 103 -25.30 43.91 24.18
CA ARG A 103 -25.44 44.68 25.43
C ARG A 103 -26.64 45.62 25.41
N ALA A 104 -26.98 46.17 24.25
CA ALA A 104 -28.15 47.02 24.06
C ALA A 104 -29.47 46.23 23.86
N GLY A 105 -29.43 44.89 23.85
CA GLY A 105 -30.61 44.02 23.69
C GLY A 105 -31.13 43.88 22.25
N TYR A 106 -30.38 44.34 21.24
CA TYR A 106 -30.74 44.28 19.82
C TYR A 106 -30.18 43.07 19.07
N CYS A 107 -29.38 42.23 19.74
CA CYS A 107 -28.82 41.01 19.17
C CYS A 107 -29.12 39.82 20.10
N ASP A 108 -29.50 38.69 19.53
CA ASP A 108 -29.62 37.45 20.30
C ASP A 108 -28.23 36.86 20.62
N SER A 109 -28.19 35.97 21.62
CA SER A 109 -26.95 35.30 22.03
C SER A 109 -26.36 34.43 20.93
N ARG A 110 -27.19 33.87 20.03
CA ARG A 110 -26.74 33.00 18.94
C ARG A 110 -25.89 33.74 17.92
N HIS A 111 -26.31 34.92 17.48
CA HIS A 111 -25.56 35.74 16.52
C HIS A 111 -24.29 36.30 17.14
N TYR A 112 -24.34 36.63 18.44
CA TYR A 112 -23.17 37.06 19.19
C TYR A 112 -22.12 35.94 19.30
N MET A 113 -22.52 34.74 19.74
CA MET A 113 -21.63 33.58 19.82
C MET A 113 -21.02 33.18 18.48
N LYS A 114 -21.79 33.24 17.38
CA LYS A 114 -21.24 33.01 16.02
C LYS A 114 -20.16 34.02 15.66
N ALA A 115 -20.27 35.28 16.10
CA ALA A 115 -19.25 36.29 15.87
C ALA A 115 -17.99 36.04 16.72
N ILE A 116 -18.15 35.59 17.97
CA ILE A 116 -17.04 35.18 18.84
C ILE A 116 -16.29 34.00 18.19
N PHE A 117 -17.01 32.95 17.81
CA PHE A 117 -16.47 31.76 17.16
C PHE A 117 -15.71 32.10 15.87
N ALA A 118 -16.29 32.95 15.00
CA ALA A 118 -15.64 33.38 13.77
C ALA A 118 -14.32 34.16 14.03
N THR A 119 -14.27 34.93 15.12
CA THR A 119 -13.07 35.67 15.53
C THR A 119 -11.99 34.70 16.05
N ALA A 120 -12.37 33.75 16.92
CA ALA A 120 -11.47 32.72 17.42
C ALA A 120 -10.88 31.87 16.28
N HIS A 121 -11.70 31.43 15.33
CA HIS A 121 -11.23 30.71 14.15
C HIS A 121 -10.30 31.54 13.26
N ALA A 122 -10.55 32.85 13.10
CA ALA A 122 -9.65 33.71 12.34
C ALA A 122 -8.28 33.85 13.02
N LEU A 123 -8.25 33.88 14.36
CA LEU A 123 -7.01 33.91 15.14
C LEU A 123 -6.18 32.63 14.95
N LEU A 124 -6.82 31.45 14.97
CA LEU A 124 -6.14 30.16 14.78
C LEU A 124 -5.52 29.95 13.38
N LYS A 125 -5.73 30.87 12.43
CA LYS A 125 -5.00 30.89 11.16
C LYS A 125 -3.56 31.40 11.31
N ILE A 126 -3.22 31.99 12.45
CA ILE A 126 -1.88 32.46 12.78
C ILE A 126 -1.37 31.61 13.92
N ASP A 127 -0.25 30.95 13.70
CA ASP A 127 0.26 29.97 14.64
C ASP A 127 1.20 30.56 15.68
N THR A 128 0.64 31.36 16.59
CA THR A 128 1.38 32.02 17.67
C THR A 128 0.67 31.84 19.01
N VAL A 129 1.45 31.79 20.10
CA VAL A 129 0.90 31.71 21.47
C VAL A 129 -0.16 32.79 21.74
N PRO A 130 0.06 34.08 21.41
CA PRO A 130 -0.95 35.11 21.67
C PRO A 130 -2.22 34.99 20.82
N ALA A 131 -2.13 34.42 19.61
CA ALA A 131 -3.32 34.12 18.82
C ALA A 131 -4.14 33.00 19.47
N MET A 132 -3.48 31.93 19.90
CA MET A 132 -4.12 30.79 20.56
C MET A 132 -4.71 31.16 21.92
N GLU A 133 -4.02 31.95 22.74
CA GLU A 133 -4.54 32.44 24.03
C GLU A 133 -5.81 33.28 23.83
N GLN A 134 -5.83 34.18 22.85
CA GLN A 134 -7.02 34.97 22.52
C GLN A 134 -8.15 34.11 21.96
N ALA A 135 -7.84 33.13 21.11
CA ALA A 135 -8.84 32.20 20.60
C ALA A 135 -9.44 31.36 21.73
N LEU A 136 -8.61 30.85 22.65
CA LEU A 136 -9.04 30.08 23.81
C LEU A 136 -9.93 30.92 24.75
N ALA A 137 -9.61 32.20 24.96
CA ALA A 137 -10.45 33.11 25.74
C ALA A 137 -11.84 33.25 25.10
N HIS A 138 -11.90 33.49 23.79
CA HIS A 138 -13.14 33.56 23.04
C HIS A 138 -13.96 32.25 23.09
N PHE A 139 -13.30 31.11 22.93
CA PHE A 139 -13.96 29.80 23.03
C PHE A 139 -14.50 29.53 24.45
N SER A 140 -13.75 29.93 25.48
CA SER A 140 -14.21 29.85 26.87
C SER A 140 -15.46 30.70 27.11
N ASP A 141 -15.54 31.87 26.49
CA ASP A 141 -16.76 32.71 26.56
C ASP A 141 -17.94 32.02 25.86
N VAL A 142 -17.75 31.40 24.69
CA VAL A 142 -18.80 30.63 24.01
C VAL A 142 -19.35 29.52 24.91
N LEU A 143 -18.47 28.72 25.52
CA LEU A 143 -18.87 27.64 26.44
C LEU A 143 -19.64 28.14 27.67
N ARG A 144 -19.31 29.35 28.16
CA ARG A 144 -20.06 29.98 29.26
C ARG A 144 -21.46 30.43 28.84
N PHE A 145 -21.64 30.84 27.58
CA PHE A 145 -22.93 31.31 27.06
C PHE A 145 -23.85 30.17 26.58
N ASP A 146 -23.30 29.08 26.05
CA ASP A 146 -24.06 27.93 25.56
C ASP A 146 -23.52 26.63 26.16
N GLY A 147 -24.08 26.23 27.30
CA GLY A 147 -23.74 24.96 27.94
C GLY A 147 -24.12 23.70 27.14
N GLY A 148 -24.86 23.86 26.03
CA GLY A 148 -25.14 22.76 25.08
C GLY A 148 -24.24 22.74 23.85
N ASP A 149 -23.24 23.64 23.80
CA ASP A 149 -22.21 23.79 22.75
C ASP A 149 -22.65 23.45 21.32
N LYS A 150 -23.54 24.28 20.78
CA LYS A 150 -24.03 24.08 19.39
C LYS A 150 -22.99 24.38 18.32
N LEU A 151 -21.81 24.87 18.71
CA LEU A 151 -20.74 25.28 17.79
C LEU A 151 -19.56 24.31 17.79
N GLY A 152 -19.57 23.28 18.65
CA GLY A 152 -18.54 22.25 18.67
C GLY A 152 -17.22 22.73 19.29
N VAL A 153 -17.26 23.75 20.17
CA VAL A 153 -16.09 24.39 20.77
C VAL A 153 -15.36 23.46 21.75
N GLU A 154 -16.10 22.61 22.46
CA GLU A 154 -15.63 21.60 23.38
C GLU A 154 -14.63 20.64 22.73
N ASN A 155 -14.81 20.38 21.43
CA ASN A 155 -13.95 19.49 20.66
C ASN A 155 -12.60 20.14 20.27
N ILE A 156 -12.49 21.47 20.38
CA ILE A 156 -11.31 22.25 19.97
C ILE A 156 -10.47 22.67 21.19
N VAL A 157 -11.11 23.05 22.29
CA VAL A 157 -10.46 23.61 23.50
C VAL A 157 -9.38 22.69 24.09
N PRO A 158 -9.60 21.37 24.28
CA PRO A 158 -8.58 20.47 24.82
C PRO A 158 -7.29 20.45 23.99
N GLY A 159 -7.42 20.45 22.66
CA GLY A 159 -6.28 20.51 21.75
C GLY A 159 -5.48 21.79 21.92
N LEU A 160 -6.15 22.95 21.96
CA LEU A 160 -5.50 24.24 22.20
C LEU A 160 -4.76 24.31 23.54
N LEU A 161 -5.33 23.72 24.59
CA LEU A 161 -4.68 23.64 25.90
C LEU A 161 -3.37 22.84 25.83
N LEU A 162 -3.33 21.72 25.10
CA LEU A 162 -2.10 20.96 24.89
C LEU A 162 -1.04 21.72 24.08
N ARG A 163 -1.46 22.48 23.06
CA ARG A 163 -0.54 23.31 22.26
C ARG A 163 0.09 24.43 23.08
N LEU A 164 -0.67 24.98 24.02
CA LEU A 164 -0.21 25.99 24.98
C LEU A 164 0.59 25.41 26.15
N GLY A 165 0.88 24.10 26.18
CA GLY A 165 1.59 23.46 27.29
C GLY A 165 0.78 23.34 28.59
N ARG A 166 -0.54 23.59 28.54
CA ARG A 166 -1.45 23.60 29.70
C ARG A 166 -2.06 22.23 29.94
N GLU A 167 -1.20 21.23 30.14
CA GLU A 167 -1.58 19.81 30.23
C GLU A 167 -2.56 19.52 31.38
N GLN A 168 -2.34 20.12 32.56
CA GLN A 168 -3.23 19.97 33.71
C GLN A 168 -4.64 20.47 33.40
N GLU A 169 -4.75 21.64 32.76
CA GLU A 169 -6.05 22.22 32.40
C GLU A 169 -6.75 21.42 31.30
N CYS A 170 -5.98 20.85 30.36
CA CYS A 170 -6.52 19.92 29.38
C CYS A 170 -7.17 18.70 30.05
N TYR A 171 -6.46 18.09 31.02
CA TYR A 171 -6.99 16.95 31.76
C TYR A 171 -8.23 17.31 32.59
N ASP A 172 -8.17 18.42 33.32
CA ASP A 172 -9.28 18.92 34.14
C ASP A 172 -10.52 19.19 33.28
N PHE A 173 -10.34 19.79 32.11
CA PHE A 173 -11.43 20.04 31.15
C PHE A 173 -12.06 18.73 30.68
N LEU A 174 -11.24 17.76 30.22
CA LEU A 174 -11.73 16.47 29.74
C LEU A 174 -12.48 15.70 30.82
N LYS A 175 -11.95 15.70 32.04
CA LYS A 175 -12.59 15.03 33.20
C LYS A 175 -13.89 15.73 33.59
N GLY A 176 -13.90 17.07 33.61
CA GLY A 176 -15.11 17.86 33.86
C GLY A 176 -16.19 17.55 32.84
N TRP A 177 -15.81 17.45 31.56
CA TRP A 177 -16.74 17.08 30.49
C TRP A 177 -17.32 15.66 30.68
N ALA A 178 -16.46 14.68 30.97
CA ALA A 178 -16.88 13.29 31.21
C ALA A 178 -17.83 13.15 32.42
N LEU A 179 -17.70 14.02 33.42
CA LEU A 179 -18.52 14.02 34.63
C LEU A 179 -19.71 14.98 34.56
N MET A 180 -19.85 15.76 33.48
CA MET A 180 -20.78 16.89 33.36
C MET A 180 -20.61 17.93 34.50
N ASP A 181 -19.39 18.06 35.02
CA ASP A 181 -18.98 19.07 36.01
C ASP A 181 -18.06 20.10 35.34
N TYR A 182 -18.68 21.01 34.58
CA TYR A 182 -17.98 21.98 33.72
C TYR A 182 -17.33 23.15 34.47
N THR A 183 -17.49 23.24 35.80
CA THR A 183 -17.05 24.41 36.58
C THR A 183 -16.20 24.08 37.81
N GLY A 184 -16.10 22.81 38.21
CA GLY A 184 -15.54 22.44 39.52
C GLY A 184 -14.17 21.77 39.54
N ILE A 185 -13.73 21.11 38.47
CA ILE A 185 -12.52 20.27 38.52
C ILE A 185 -11.27 21.11 38.29
N ARG A 186 -10.36 21.11 39.27
CA ARG A 186 -9.02 21.71 39.17
C ARG A 186 -7.99 20.84 39.86
N GLY A 187 -6.86 20.60 39.19
CA GLY A 187 -5.76 19.82 39.73
C GLY A 187 -6.10 18.34 39.91
N ALA A 188 -6.93 17.77 39.04
CA ALA A 188 -7.20 16.34 39.05
C ALA A 188 -5.93 15.53 38.73
N ASP A 189 -5.83 14.32 39.28
CA ASP A 189 -4.65 13.47 39.05
C ASP A 189 -4.68 12.92 37.62
N ALA A 190 -3.94 13.55 36.72
CA ALA A 190 -3.80 13.11 35.32
C ALA A 190 -3.20 11.70 35.17
N PHE A 191 -2.72 11.06 36.24
CA PHE A 191 -2.23 9.68 36.24
C PHE A 191 -3.27 8.66 36.74
N GLU A 192 -4.46 9.10 37.15
CA GLU A 192 -5.53 8.22 37.65
C GLU A 192 -6.04 7.25 36.57
N PRO A 193 -6.71 6.15 36.97
CA PRO A 193 -7.34 5.22 36.03
C PRO A 193 -8.34 5.91 35.10
N ILE A 194 -8.37 5.46 33.85
CA ILE A 194 -9.17 6.08 32.78
C ILE A 194 -10.62 5.54 32.71
N ASP A 195 -11.00 4.62 33.60
CA ASP A 195 -12.31 3.95 33.58
C ASP A 195 -13.48 4.94 33.62
N LEU A 196 -13.30 6.10 34.27
CA LEU A 196 -14.30 7.16 34.33
C LEU A 196 -14.71 7.64 32.93
N PHE A 197 -13.77 7.71 31.99
CA PHE A 197 -14.00 8.20 30.63
C PHE A 197 -14.76 7.20 29.75
N PHE A 198 -14.88 5.95 30.18
CA PHE A 198 -15.59 4.89 29.45
C PHE A 198 -16.98 4.58 30.03
N SER A 199 -17.29 5.14 31.19
CA SER A 199 -18.55 4.89 31.89
C SER A 199 -19.75 5.68 31.34
N ARG A 200 -19.54 6.54 30.34
CA ARG A 200 -20.52 7.50 29.80
C ARG A 200 -20.40 7.62 28.28
N GLU A 201 -21.51 7.83 27.59
CA GLU A 201 -21.60 7.91 26.11
C GLU A 201 -21.25 9.31 25.54
N ASP A 202 -20.85 10.27 26.37
CA ASP A 202 -20.85 11.70 26.00
C ASP A 202 -19.50 12.26 25.48
N LEU A 203 -18.43 11.46 25.44
CA LEU A 203 -17.15 11.90 24.88
C LEU A 203 -17.14 11.72 23.36
N SER A 204 -16.94 12.82 22.65
CA SER A 204 -16.67 12.80 21.21
C SER A 204 -15.34 12.11 20.87
N LEU A 205 -15.19 11.73 19.61
CA LEU A 205 -13.94 11.20 19.05
C LEU A 205 -12.75 12.14 19.30
N SER A 206 -12.95 13.46 19.21
CA SER A 206 -11.91 14.47 19.44
C SER A 206 -11.44 14.52 20.88
N HIS A 207 -12.35 14.36 21.85
CA HIS A 207 -11.97 14.25 23.26
C HIS A 207 -11.12 12.99 23.51
N LEU A 208 -11.52 11.85 22.96
CA LEU A 208 -10.77 10.60 23.08
C LEU A 208 -9.39 10.72 22.43
N ALA A 209 -9.31 11.35 21.25
CA ALA A 209 -8.05 11.60 20.55
C ALA A 209 -7.09 12.49 21.37
N ILE A 210 -7.58 13.60 21.95
CA ILE A 210 -6.76 14.48 22.77
C ILE A 210 -6.37 13.84 24.11
N LEU A 211 -7.28 13.09 24.75
CA LEU A 211 -6.95 12.33 25.95
C LEU A 211 -5.86 11.30 25.67
N THR A 212 -5.92 10.64 24.51
CA THR A 212 -4.89 9.70 24.05
C THR A 212 -3.55 10.41 23.88
N LEU A 213 -3.52 11.55 23.18
CA LEU A 213 -2.31 12.37 23.01
C LEU A 213 -1.71 12.79 24.35
N LEU A 214 -2.52 13.29 25.28
CA LEU A 214 -2.07 13.69 26.61
C LEU A 214 -1.43 12.51 27.36
N LYS A 215 -2.10 11.35 27.41
CA LYS A 215 -1.56 10.15 28.07
C LYS A 215 -0.28 9.65 27.40
N LEU A 216 -0.20 9.76 26.08
CA LEU A 216 0.98 9.39 25.31
C LEU A 216 2.17 10.33 25.58
N ARG A 217 1.95 11.65 25.62
CA ARG A 217 2.97 12.64 26.04
C ARG A 217 3.49 12.35 27.45
N LEU A 218 2.59 12.07 28.40
CA LEU A 218 2.97 11.69 29.76
C LEU A 218 3.82 10.41 29.80
N TYR A 219 3.48 9.40 28.98
CA TYR A 219 4.26 8.17 28.88
C TYR A 219 5.67 8.42 28.34
N LEU A 220 5.78 9.16 27.23
CA LEU A 220 7.06 9.50 26.59
C LEU A 220 7.97 10.26 27.55
N ASP A 221 7.43 11.25 28.27
CA ASP A 221 8.18 12.01 29.28
C ASP A 221 8.65 11.12 30.44
N LEU A 222 7.80 10.21 30.92
CA LEU A 222 8.19 9.26 31.98
C LEU A 222 9.24 8.25 31.50
N GLU A 223 9.17 7.82 30.25
CA GLU A 223 10.15 6.92 29.64
C GLU A 223 11.51 7.61 29.47
N GLN A 224 11.52 8.88 29.03
CA GLN A 224 12.73 9.70 28.95
C GLN A 224 13.43 9.80 30.31
N VAL A 225 12.68 10.07 31.37
CA VAL A 225 13.20 10.10 32.76
C VAL A 225 13.72 8.74 33.20
N GLY A 226 13.01 7.65 32.89
CA GLY A 226 13.41 6.30 33.28
C GLY A 226 14.71 5.81 32.62
N ARG A 227 15.11 6.42 31.49
CA ARG A 227 16.34 6.09 30.76
C ARG A 227 17.55 6.92 31.22
N SER A 228 17.33 8.10 31.81
CA SER A 228 18.40 9.03 32.21
C SER A 228 19.13 8.69 33.52
N ASP A 229 18.96 7.48 34.07
CA ASP A 229 19.75 6.98 35.21
C ASP A 229 21.21 6.59 34.82
N TYR A 230 21.64 6.88 33.59
CA TYR A 230 23.03 6.75 33.12
C TYR A 230 23.68 8.13 32.89
N HIS A 231 24.89 8.28 33.44
CA HIS A 231 25.72 9.49 33.47
C HIS A 231 25.90 10.24 32.14
N ASN A 232 26.01 11.57 32.29
CA ASN A 232 26.72 12.58 31.48
C ASN A 232 26.46 12.64 29.96
N ASP A 233 26.00 13.82 29.56
CA ASP A 233 26.22 14.53 28.30
C ASP A 233 25.73 13.87 26.98
N GLU A 234 24.77 14.56 26.36
CA GLU A 234 24.48 14.67 24.92
C GLU A 234 23.53 13.72 24.17
N ASP A 235 22.93 12.69 24.77
CA ASP A 235 21.89 11.89 24.05
C ASP A 235 20.47 12.19 24.55
N GLU A 236 19.95 13.38 24.23
CA GLU A 236 18.51 13.67 24.26
C GLU A 236 17.82 12.90 23.13
N LEU A 237 17.17 11.76 23.42
CA LEU A 237 16.54 10.92 22.39
C LEU A 237 15.50 11.65 21.50
N PHE A 238 14.93 12.76 22.00
CA PHE A 238 13.93 13.56 21.29
C PHE A 238 14.12 15.09 21.43
N GLY A 239 15.21 15.56 22.06
CA GLY A 239 15.56 16.98 22.09
C GLY A 239 14.54 17.95 22.72
N ARG A 240 13.57 17.46 23.52
CA ARG A 240 12.42 18.25 24.00
C ARG A 240 12.33 18.34 25.54
N PRO A 241 11.91 19.48 26.12
CA PRO A 241 11.76 19.62 27.56
C PRO A 241 10.61 18.76 28.13
N LEU A 242 10.75 18.31 29.39
CA LEU A 242 9.70 17.54 30.08
C LEU A 242 8.43 18.37 30.31
N GLY A 243 7.26 17.77 30.10
CA GLY A 243 5.95 18.33 30.41
C GLY A 243 5.79 18.70 31.88
N SER A 244 4.92 19.68 32.13
CA SER A 244 4.67 20.26 33.45
C SER A 244 4.19 19.23 34.48
N LEU A 245 3.34 18.29 34.05
CA LEU A 245 2.76 17.25 34.90
C LEU A 245 3.82 16.23 35.36
N VAL A 246 4.67 15.76 34.44
CA VAL A 246 5.76 14.83 34.78
C VAL A 246 6.80 15.51 35.65
N ARG A 247 7.16 16.76 35.35
CA ARG A 247 8.07 17.57 36.19
C ARG A 247 7.55 17.72 37.62
N ALA A 248 6.25 18.02 37.80
CA ALA A 248 5.61 18.07 39.10
C ALA A 248 5.60 16.69 39.80
N ARG A 249 5.36 15.61 39.04
CA ARG A 249 5.39 14.23 39.55
C ARG A 249 6.77 13.80 40.03
N MET A 250 7.84 14.15 39.31
CA MET A 250 9.23 13.85 39.70
C MET A 250 9.58 14.46 41.06
N ARG A 251 9.15 15.70 41.31
CA ARG A 251 9.34 16.38 42.61
C ARG A 251 8.71 15.62 43.78
N SER A 252 7.68 14.80 43.52
CA SER A 252 6.99 13.99 44.54
C SER A 252 7.66 12.64 44.86
N ARG A 253 8.80 12.29 44.24
CA ARG A 253 9.60 11.06 44.48
C ARG A 253 8.84 9.71 44.40
N ARG A 254 7.83 9.61 43.53
CA ARG A 254 7.13 8.34 43.26
C ARG A 254 7.91 7.46 42.27
N ASN A 255 7.66 6.14 42.29
CA ASN A 255 8.27 5.18 41.36
C ASN A 255 7.87 5.50 39.91
N VAL A 256 8.78 6.12 39.17
CA VAL A 256 8.59 6.61 37.78
C VAL A 256 8.32 5.45 36.83
N SER A 257 9.10 4.37 36.91
CA SER A 257 8.94 3.18 36.05
C SER A 257 7.58 2.51 36.23
N ALA A 258 7.12 2.33 37.47
CA ALA A 258 5.80 1.78 37.74
C ALA A 258 4.67 2.68 37.21
N THR A 259 4.85 4.01 37.29
CA THR A 259 3.90 4.98 36.74
C THR A 259 3.89 4.92 35.21
N ALA A 260 5.05 4.85 34.56
CA ALA A 260 5.18 4.72 33.11
C ALA A 260 4.42 3.50 32.59
N ALA A 261 4.61 2.32 33.21
CA ALA A 261 3.90 1.11 32.83
C ALA A 261 2.37 1.20 33.00
N VAL A 262 1.88 1.98 33.97
CA VAL A 262 0.44 2.23 34.14
C VAL A 262 -0.07 3.14 33.02
N VAL A 263 0.62 4.25 32.74
CA VAL A 263 0.23 5.19 31.68
C VAL A 263 0.32 4.55 30.30
N GLU A 264 1.30 3.66 30.09
CA GLU A 264 1.45 2.86 28.86
C GLU A 264 0.19 2.03 28.57
N ARG A 265 -0.29 1.29 29.58
CA ARG A 265 -1.54 0.52 29.46
C ARG A 265 -2.75 1.42 29.20
N GLN A 266 -2.78 2.60 29.80
CA GLN A 266 -3.87 3.55 29.63
C GLN A 266 -3.93 4.10 28.20
N TYR A 267 -2.82 4.62 27.65
CA TYR A 267 -2.85 5.18 26.29
C TYR A 267 -3.13 4.09 25.25
N ARG A 268 -2.58 2.88 25.40
CA ARG A 268 -2.89 1.76 24.48
C ARG A 268 -4.35 1.37 24.54
N LYS A 269 -4.96 1.37 25.73
CA LYS A 269 -6.40 1.12 25.85
C LYS A 269 -7.21 2.23 25.18
N LEU A 270 -6.79 3.49 25.29
CA LEU A 270 -7.41 4.60 24.58
C LEU A 270 -7.25 4.46 23.06
N CYS A 271 -6.09 4.01 22.55
CA CYS A 271 -5.90 3.71 21.14
C CYS A 271 -6.94 2.72 20.62
N GLN A 272 -7.19 1.64 21.37
CA GLN A 272 -8.24 0.67 21.05
C GLN A 272 -9.63 1.30 21.09
N VAL A 273 -9.94 2.10 22.10
CA VAL A 273 -11.27 2.72 22.22
C VAL A 273 -11.54 3.72 21.10
N VAL A 274 -10.54 4.52 20.72
CA VAL A 274 -10.65 5.43 19.56
C VAL A 274 -10.94 4.63 18.28
N ASP A 275 -10.30 3.48 18.10
CA ASP A 275 -10.53 2.59 16.96
C ASP A 275 -11.93 1.95 16.98
N ASP A 276 -12.36 1.46 18.16
CA ASP A 276 -13.68 0.87 18.38
C ASP A 276 -14.81 1.89 18.08
N VAL A 277 -14.58 3.17 18.41
CA VAL A 277 -15.52 4.27 18.13
C VAL A 277 -15.49 4.67 16.66
N ASN A 278 -14.30 4.81 16.07
CA ASN A 278 -14.16 5.16 14.67
C ASN A 278 -12.89 4.51 14.05
N PRO A 279 -13.05 3.45 13.23
CA PRO A 279 -11.92 2.69 12.68
C PRO A 279 -11.11 3.46 11.62
N TYR A 280 -11.57 4.64 11.20
CA TYR A 280 -10.91 5.46 10.20
C TYR A 280 -9.99 6.53 10.81
N PHE A 281 -10.07 6.77 12.12
CA PHE A 281 -9.36 7.88 12.78
C PHE A 281 -7.85 7.76 12.66
N TRP A 282 -7.28 6.61 13.02
CA TRP A 282 -5.81 6.42 13.03
C TRP A 282 -5.23 6.52 11.62
N GLU A 283 -5.92 5.97 10.63
CA GLU A 283 -5.53 6.10 9.22
C GLU A 283 -5.56 7.56 8.77
N ALA A 284 -6.63 8.30 9.09
CA ALA A 284 -6.76 9.72 8.75
C ALA A 284 -5.73 10.61 9.46
N LEU A 285 -5.37 10.30 10.71
CA LEU A 285 -4.41 11.08 11.49
C LEU A 285 -2.99 10.93 10.94
N VAL A 286 -2.61 9.70 10.56
CA VAL A 286 -1.23 9.36 10.25
C VAL A 286 -0.89 9.52 8.76
N ASP A 287 -1.83 9.26 7.85
CA ASP A 287 -1.56 9.33 6.39
C ASP A 287 -1.54 10.76 5.83
N GLY A 288 -1.91 11.78 6.61
CA GLY A 288 -1.69 13.20 6.31
C GLY A 288 -2.57 13.83 5.21
N ASP A 289 -3.12 13.05 4.28
CA ASP A 289 -4.07 13.47 3.25
C ASP A 289 -5.49 13.57 3.82
N ILE A 290 -5.87 14.74 4.33
CA ILE A 290 -7.23 14.99 4.83
C ILE A 290 -8.00 15.75 3.74
N PRO A 291 -9.06 15.18 3.15
CA PRO A 291 -9.92 15.89 2.23
C PRO A 291 -10.61 17.07 2.93
N PRO A 292 -11.11 18.06 2.17
CA PRO A 292 -11.88 19.16 2.75
C PRO A 292 -13.03 18.64 3.62
N LEU A 293 -13.31 19.36 4.70
CA LEU A 293 -14.33 18.98 5.67
C LEU A 293 -15.70 18.77 4.99
N PRO A 294 -16.42 17.69 5.34
CA PRO A 294 -17.73 17.39 4.78
C PRO A 294 -18.82 18.31 5.38
N ASP A 295 -19.83 18.66 4.58
CA ASP A 295 -20.94 19.53 4.99
C ASP A 295 -21.83 18.92 6.10
N SER A 296 -21.80 17.60 6.25
CA SER A 296 -22.50 16.89 7.32
C SER A 296 -21.72 15.66 7.71
N CYS A 297 -21.65 15.41 9.01
CA CYS A 297 -20.93 14.31 9.59
C CYS A 297 -21.91 13.38 10.31
N ARG A 298 -21.73 12.05 10.17
CA ARG A 298 -22.46 11.05 10.94
C ARG A 298 -21.46 10.30 11.83
N PHE A 299 -21.88 9.92 13.02
CA PHE A 299 -21.05 9.13 13.93
C PHE A 299 -20.62 7.80 13.29
N GLY A 300 -19.36 7.42 13.51
CA GLY A 300 -18.72 6.21 13.01
C GLY A 300 -18.30 6.25 11.54
N THR A 301 -18.41 7.40 10.85
CA THR A 301 -18.04 7.50 9.43
C THR A 301 -16.66 8.11 9.20
N VAL A 302 -16.14 7.97 7.98
CA VAL A 302 -14.85 8.55 7.56
C VAL A 302 -14.88 10.08 7.71
N GLU A 303 -16.04 10.69 7.47
CA GLU A 303 -16.27 12.12 7.65
C GLU A 303 -16.03 12.59 9.09
N GLU A 304 -16.43 11.77 10.08
CA GLU A 304 -16.19 12.06 11.49
C GLU A 304 -14.71 11.98 11.84
N ALA A 305 -14.01 10.96 11.34
CA ALA A 305 -12.57 10.85 11.50
C ALA A 305 -11.87 12.09 10.95
N HIS A 306 -12.20 12.54 9.74
CA HIS A 306 -11.62 13.75 9.17
C HIS A 306 -11.93 15.01 9.98
N LEU A 307 -13.14 15.14 10.51
CA LEU A 307 -13.51 16.25 11.39
C LEU A 307 -12.70 16.25 12.69
N ALA A 308 -12.61 15.09 13.35
CA ALA A 308 -11.86 14.96 14.59
C ALA A 308 -10.36 15.22 14.38
N VAL A 309 -9.78 14.67 13.31
CA VAL A 309 -8.39 14.96 12.95
C VAL A 309 -8.22 16.45 12.67
N HIS A 310 -9.11 17.10 11.92
CA HIS A 310 -9.02 18.56 11.71
C HIS A 310 -9.02 19.34 13.03
N GLN A 311 -9.77 18.90 14.04
CA GLN A 311 -9.82 19.56 15.35
C GLN A 311 -8.56 19.33 16.20
N CYS A 312 -7.90 18.17 16.10
CA CYS A 312 -6.74 17.83 16.93
C CYS A 312 -5.38 17.84 16.20
N ARG A 313 -5.35 17.97 14.86
CA ARG A 313 -4.14 17.76 14.03
C ARG A 313 -2.96 18.57 14.51
N ALA A 314 -3.14 19.86 14.76
CA ALA A 314 -2.02 20.74 15.14
C ALA A 314 -1.36 20.29 16.45
N ALA A 315 -2.13 19.86 17.45
CA ALA A 315 -1.60 19.34 18.70
C ALA A 315 -0.83 18.02 18.52
N TRP A 316 -1.29 17.15 17.62
CA TRP A 316 -0.59 15.91 17.29
C TRP A 316 0.68 16.17 16.47
N HIS A 317 0.65 17.05 15.48
CA HIS A 317 1.81 17.37 14.63
C HIS A 317 2.93 18.06 15.42
N GLU A 318 2.59 18.79 16.47
CA GLU A 318 3.55 19.31 17.46
C GLU A 318 4.19 18.22 18.35
N SER A 319 3.74 16.97 18.24
CA SER A 319 4.25 15.81 18.96
C SER A 319 4.54 14.68 17.99
N GLU A 320 5.56 14.90 17.16
CA GLU A 320 5.99 13.94 16.14
C GLU A 320 6.29 12.56 16.73
N ASP A 321 6.95 12.50 17.89
CA ASP A 321 7.22 11.29 18.64
C ASP A 321 5.94 10.53 19.04
N ALA A 322 4.91 11.26 19.45
CA ALA A 322 3.59 10.70 19.75
C ALA A 322 2.90 10.17 18.48
N ILE A 323 3.00 10.85 17.34
CA ILE A 323 2.47 10.34 16.06
C ILE A 323 3.19 9.05 15.66
N VAL A 324 4.52 9.00 15.75
CA VAL A 324 5.32 7.83 15.41
C VAL A 324 4.94 6.64 16.30
N MET A 325 4.84 6.87 17.61
CA MET A 325 4.48 5.82 18.57
C MET A 325 3.03 5.35 18.39
N ALA A 326 2.07 6.28 18.29
CA ALA A 326 0.67 5.95 18.05
C ALA A 326 0.52 5.18 16.74
N GLY A 327 1.21 5.61 15.68
CA GLY A 327 1.21 4.93 14.41
C GLY A 327 1.73 3.49 14.47
N SER A 328 2.69 3.20 15.35
CA SER A 328 3.20 1.83 15.57
C SER A 328 2.19 0.95 16.29
N ASP A 329 1.65 1.46 17.40
CA ASP A 329 0.73 0.70 18.24
C ASP A 329 -0.65 0.49 17.58
N THR A 330 -1.04 1.39 16.68
CA THR A 330 -2.32 1.34 15.95
C THR A 330 -2.22 0.64 14.60
N ALA A 331 -1.03 0.21 14.18
CA ALA A 331 -0.84 -0.45 12.89
C ALA A 331 -1.68 -1.72 12.71
N GLN A 332 -1.97 -2.41 13.81
CA GLN A 332 -2.82 -3.60 13.82
C GLN A 332 -4.30 -3.32 13.48
N PHE A 333 -4.74 -2.07 13.57
CA PHE A 333 -6.10 -1.64 13.20
C PHE A 333 -6.21 -1.30 11.72
N THR A 334 -5.08 -1.21 11.00
CA THR A 334 -5.05 -0.82 9.59
C THR A 334 -5.81 -1.83 8.74
N SER A 335 -6.78 -1.33 7.98
CA SER A 335 -7.56 -2.16 7.06
C SER A 335 -6.69 -2.69 5.91
N VAL A 336 -6.90 -3.96 5.55
CA VAL A 336 -6.26 -4.54 4.36
C VAL A 336 -6.85 -3.88 3.12
N TYR A 337 -5.99 -3.29 2.29
CA TYR A 337 -6.42 -2.65 1.05
C TYR A 337 -7.03 -3.70 0.10
N GLY A 338 -8.29 -3.55 -0.29
CA GLY A 338 -9.02 -4.51 -1.13
C GLY A 338 -8.77 -4.40 -2.65
N GLY A 339 -8.13 -3.33 -3.11
CA GLY A 339 -7.89 -3.06 -4.53
C GLY A 339 -9.13 -2.56 -5.31
N ARG A 340 -8.92 -1.99 -6.51
CA ARG A 340 -10.01 -1.51 -7.40
C ARG A 340 -10.94 -2.61 -7.94
N LEU A 341 -10.63 -3.89 -7.69
CA LEU A 341 -11.41 -5.03 -8.18
C LEU A 341 -12.59 -5.42 -7.27
N ALA A 342 -12.71 -4.83 -6.08
CA ALA A 342 -13.77 -5.18 -5.11
C ALA A 342 -15.06 -4.34 -5.25
N GLY A 343 -15.11 -3.33 -6.11
CA GLY A 343 -16.32 -2.53 -6.29
C GLY A 343 -16.20 -1.46 -7.36
N ALA A 344 -16.58 -1.78 -8.60
CA ALA A 344 -16.88 -0.77 -9.62
C ALA A 344 -17.77 -1.36 -10.71
N GLY A 345 -19.09 -1.23 -10.51
CA GLY A 345 -20.04 -1.16 -11.61
C GLY A 345 -20.03 0.24 -12.23
N ALA A 346 -20.18 0.28 -13.56
CA ALA A 346 -20.60 1.40 -14.40
C ALA A 346 -19.65 2.63 -14.57
N GLY A 347 -19.12 2.74 -15.79
CA GLY A 347 -19.23 3.96 -16.62
C GLY A 347 -18.07 4.95 -16.63
N ALA A 348 -17.38 5.06 -17.77
CA ALA A 348 -17.32 6.28 -18.61
C ALA A 348 -16.17 6.22 -19.64
N GLY A 349 -16.48 6.57 -20.89
CA GLY A 349 -15.61 7.36 -21.78
C GLY A 349 -14.55 6.64 -22.61
N ASP A 350 -14.90 6.31 -23.85
CA ASP A 350 -13.99 6.01 -24.97
C ASP A 350 -13.35 7.31 -25.50
N PRO A 351 -12.07 7.30 -25.91
CA PRO A 351 -11.77 7.86 -27.22
C PRO A 351 -10.85 6.97 -28.06
N HIS A 352 -11.37 6.65 -29.23
CA HIS A 352 -10.75 6.09 -30.42
C HIS A 352 -9.43 6.78 -30.79
N TRP A 353 -8.32 6.03 -30.93
CA TRP A 353 -7.25 6.36 -31.89
C TRP A 353 -6.36 5.17 -32.26
N GLN A 354 -5.87 5.26 -33.49
CA GLN A 354 -5.35 4.24 -34.39
C GLN A 354 -3.95 3.73 -34.00
N GLY A 355 -3.79 2.42 -33.92
CA GLY A 355 -2.50 1.74 -33.68
C GLY A 355 -2.37 0.44 -34.48
N ASP A 356 -2.99 0.37 -35.66
CA ASP A 356 -3.30 -0.89 -36.35
C ASP A 356 -2.25 -1.35 -37.37
N GLU A 357 -1.03 -0.79 -37.36
CA GLU A 357 0.01 -1.14 -38.34
C GLU A 357 1.26 -1.83 -37.77
N ALA A 358 1.47 -1.81 -36.45
CA ALA A 358 2.65 -2.43 -35.84
C ALA A 358 2.50 -3.94 -35.53
N LEU A 359 1.27 -4.48 -35.49
CA LEU A 359 1.01 -5.91 -35.23
C LEU A 359 1.12 -6.82 -36.47
N LYS A 360 1.36 -6.27 -37.68
CA LYS A 360 1.34 -7.05 -38.93
C LYS A 360 2.65 -7.80 -39.25
N ARG A 361 3.65 -7.80 -38.37
CA ARG A 361 4.93 -8.48 -38.61
C ARG A 361 5.46 -9.19 -37.37
N ALA A 362 4.83 -10.30 -36.99
CA ALA A 362 5.45 -11.31 -36.12
C ALA A 362 4.90 -12.70 -36.50
N ASN A 363 5.82 -13.57 -36.96
CA ASN A 363 5.71 -15.03 -37.15
C ASN A 363 4.30 -15.63 -37.28
N ASN A 364 3.77 -15.73 -38.50
CA ASN A 364 2.67 -16.66 -38.80
C ASN A 364 3.27 -17.95 -39.38
N LEU A 365 3.35 -19.01 -38.59
CA LEU A 365 3.57 -20.36 -39.09
C LEU A 365 2.49 -20.66 -40.15
N PRO A 366 2.81 -21.37 -41.26
CA PRO A 366 1.82 -21.84 -42.21
C PRO A 366 0.66 -22.55 -41.49
N LYS A 367 -0.57 -22.28 -41.91
CA LYS A 367 -1.77 -22.95 -41.40
C LYS A 367 -2.12 -24.03 -42.42
N ASP A 368 -1.59 -25.22 -42.21
CA ASP A 368 -1.80 -26.35 -43.11
C ASP A 368 -2.89 -27.26 -42.57
N ARG A 369 -3.76 -27.75 -43.46
CA ARG A 369 -4.73 -28.80 -43.13
C ARG A 369 -4.01 -30.14 -43.21
N ALA A 370 -4.28 -31.02 -42.26
CA ALA A 370 -3.69 -32.36 -42.23
C ALA A 370 -3.99 -33.17 -43.50
N THR A 371 -3.00 -33.96 -43.94
CA THR A 371 -3.22 -35.00 -44.96
C THR A 371 -3.98 -36.19 -44.39
N GLY A 372 -3.91 -36.38 -43.06
CA GLY A 372 -4.58 -37.47 -42.36
C GLY A 372 -3.75 -38.75 -42.30
N ASP A 373 -2.45 -38.65 -42.57
CA ASP A 373 -1.51 -39.78 -42.59
C ASP A 373 -0.82 -39.99 -41.23
N VAL A 374 -0.70 -38.93 -40.44
CA VAL A 374 -0.01 -38.93 -39.14
C VAL A 374 -0.98 -38.53 -38.04
N PHE A 375 -0.93 -39.27 -36.93
CA PHE A 375 -1.79 -39.01 -35.76
C PHE A 375 -0.95 -38.99 -34.50
N PRO A 376 -1.30 -38.15 -33.51
CA PRO A 376 -0.60 -38.14 -32.23
C PRO A 376 -0.87 -39.44 -31.46
N SER A 377 0.02 -39.75 -30.54
CA SER A 377 -0.09 -40.93 -29.68
C SER A 377 -0.75 -40.61 -28.34
N LYS A 378 -1.29 -41.62 -27.66
CA LYS A 378 -1.75 -41.48 -26.27
C LYS A 378 -0.58 -41.77 -25.34
N PHE A 379 -0.21 -40.81 -24.50
CA PHE A 379 0.85 -41.00 -23.52
C PHE A 379 0.40 -42.00 -22.44
N GLN A 380 1.21 -43.02 -22.20
CA GLN A 380 0.96 -44.03 -21.19
C GLN A 380 1.96 -43.84 -20.04
N PRO A 381 1.51 -43.34 -18.87
CA PRO A 381 2.40 -43.24 -17.71
C PRO A 381 2.80 -44.65 -17.23
N PRO A 382 4.00 -44.83 -16.65
CA PRO A 382 4.48 -46.14 -16.17
C PRO A 382 3.54 -46.81 -15.16
N LEU A 383 2.87 -45.99 -14.33
CA LEU A 383 1.82 -46.42 -13.42
C LEU A 383 0.59 -45.53 -13.60
N PRO A 384 -0.65 -46.05 -13.46
CA PRO A 384 -1.86 -45.25 -13.49
C PRO A 384 -1.89 -44.11 -12.45
N THR A 385 -1.16 -44.28 -11.34
CA THR A 385 -1.03 -43.29 -10.25
C THR A 385 0.17 -42.34 -10.42
N SER A 386 0.87 -42.40 -11.56
CA SER A 386 2.03 -41.54 -11.78
C SER A 386 1.62 -40.08 -11.84
N HIS A 387 2.22 -39.27 -10.99
CA HIS A 387 2.00 -37.83 -11.00
C HIS A 387 2.84 -37.18 -12.13
N PRO A 388 2.27 -36.25 -12.93
CA PRO A 388 3.00 -35.61 -14.04
C PRO A 388 4.32 -34.94 -13.61
N THR A 389 4.35 -34.23 -12.49
CA THR A 389 5.59 -33.60 -11.97
C THR A 389 6.67 -34.60 -11.56
N ASN A 390 6.32 -35.85 -11.28
CA ASN A 390 7.31 -36.89 -10.97
C ASN A 390 8.00 -37.39 -12.25
N LEU A 391 7.22 -37.56 -13.32
CA LEU A 391 7.69 -38.00 -14.63
C LEU A 391 8.37 -36.87 -15.42
N PHE A 392 7.91 -35.64 -15.23
CA PHE A 392 8.39 -34.43 -15.89
C PHE A 392 8.80 -33.36 -14.86
N PRO A 393 9.93 -33.56 -14.15
CA PRO A 393 10.43 -32.56 -13.22
C PRO A 393 10.78 -31.25 -13.93
N PRO A 394 10.68 -30.09 -13.24
CA PRO A 394 11.23 -28.84 -13.74
C PRO A 394 12.71 -28.96 -14.05
N THR A 395 13.06 -28.68 -15.30
CA THR A 395 14.41 -28.84 -15.84
C THR A 395 14.74 -27.61 -16.68
N PRO A 396 15.92 -27.00 -16.52
CA PRO A 396 16.39 -25.91 -17.36
C PRO A 396 16.58 -26.34 -18.81
N THR A 397 16.08 -25.54 -19.76
CA THR A 397 16.23 -25.78 -21.19
C THR A 397 16.74 -24.54 -21.92
N GLY A 398 17.39 -24.77 -23.07
CA GLY A 398 17.89 -23.72 -23.95
C GLY A 398 19.01 -22.81 -23.38
N PRO A 399 19.47 -21.83 -24.18
CA PRO A 399 20.54 -20.90 -23.80
C PRO A 399 20.17 -19.98 -22.63
N GLN A 400 18.88 -19.63 -22.53
CA GLN A 400 18.32 -18.76 -21.48
C GLN A 400 18.01 -19.53 -20.19
N GLN A 401 18.21 -20.85 -20.17
CA GLN A 401 18.10 -21.69 -18.98
C GLN A 401 16.70 -21.67 -18.31
N THR A 402 15.66 -21.42 -19.11
CA THR A 402 14.26 -21.36 -18.70
C THR A 402 13.78 -22.71 -18.15
N LEU A 403 13.03 -22.71 -17.06
CA LEU A 403 12.52 -23.95 -16.48
C LEU A 403 11.32 -24.48 -17.26
N ARG A 404 11.41 -25.72 -17.75
CA ARG A 404 10.32 -26.45 -18.41
C ARG A 404 10.06 -27.77 -17.69
N PHE A 405 8.86 -28.34 -17.83
CA PHE A 405 8.63 -29.70 -17.37
C PHE A 405 9.22 -30.69 -18.39
N VAL A 406 10.33 -31.34 -18.06
CA VAL A 406 11.07 -32.20 -19.01
C VAL A 406 11.12 -33.62 -18.50
N GLY A 407 11.00 -34.60 -19.40
CA GLY A 407 10.94 -36.02 -19.08
C GLY A 407 12.17 -36.49 -18.31
N ARG A 408 11.96 -37.06 -17.12
CA ARG A 408 13.05 -37.58 -16.27
C ARG A 408 13.91 -38.60 -17.01
N ASN A 409 13.29 -39.45 -17.82
CA ASN A 409 13.95 -40.52 -18.57
C ASN A 409 14.22 -40.16 -20.04
N ASP A 410 13.69 -39.03 -20.52
CA ASP A 410 13.87 -38.53 -21.88
C ASP A 410 13.93 -37.01 -21.84
N GLN A 411 15.15 -36.48 -21.83
CA GLN A 411 15.44 -35.05 -21.72
C GLN A 411 15.05 -34.26 -22.98
N THR A 412 14.62 -34.94 -24.05
CA THR A 412 14.12 -34.30 -25.28
C THR A 412 12.61 -34.13 -25.29
N THR A 413 11.91 -34.63 -24.26
CA THR A 413 10.44 -34.58 -24.18
C THR A 413 10.00 -33.57 -23.13
N ALA A 414 9.19 -32.59 -23.53
CA ALA A 414 8.53 -31.64 -22.62
C ALA A 414 7.08 -32.02 -22.32
N LEU A 415 6.60 -31.63 -21.15
CA LEU A 415 5.20 -31.70 -20.75
C LEU A 415 4.62 -30.28 -20.73
N VAL A 416 3.49 -30.09 -21.40
CA VAL A 416 2.75 -28.82 -21.39
C VAL A 416 1.35 -29.09 -20.88
N TYR A 417 0.93 -28.40 -19.83
CA TYR A 417 -0.46 -28.44 -19.37
C TYR A 417 -1.28 -27.50 -20.23
N THR A 418 -2.50 -27.89 -20.61
CA THR A 418 -3.41 -27.06 -21.40
C THR A 418 -4.83 -27.12 -20.85
N ASP A 419 -5.56 -26.01 -20.94
CA ASP A 419 -6.97 -25.93 -20.56
C ASP A 419 -7.75 -24.92 -21.41
N GLY A 420 -9.06 -25.16 -21.56
CA GLY A 420 -9.98 -24.28 -22.25
C GLY A 420 -11.28 -24.04 -21.48
N ALA A 421 -11.54 -22.79 -21.13
CA ALA A 421 -12.75 -22.37 -20.44
C ALA A 421 -13.69 -21.60 -21.38
N CYS A 422 -15.00 -21.70 -21.15
CA CYS A 422 -15.97 -20.84 -21.82
C CYS A 422 -17.04 -20.37 -20.83
N ALA A 423 -17.09 -19.06 -20.58
CA ALA A 423 -18.17 -18.42 -19.86
C ALA A 423 -19.41 -18.38 -20.75
N ASN A 424 -20.60 -18.62 -20.18
CA ASN A 424 -21.87 -18.70 -20.92
C ASN A 424 -21.84 -19.75 -22.05
N ASN A 425 -21.13 -20.87 -21.85
CA ASN A 425 -21.04 -21.95 -22.85
C ASN A 425 -22.44 -22.45 -23.25
N GLY A 426 -22.74 -22.41 -24.55
CA GLY A 426 -24.06 -22.79 -25.09
C GLY A 426 -25.20 -21.81 -24.80
N GLN A 427 -24.91 -20.66 -24.20
CA GLN A 427 -25.87 -19.58 -23.92
C GLN A 427 -25.54 -18.34 -24.77
N THR A 428 -26.30 -17.25 -24.59
CA THR A 428 -26.04 -15.99 -25.29
C THR A 428 -24.72 -15.37 -24.85
N ASN A 429 -24.00 -14.79 -25.80
CA ASN A 429 -22.69 -14.14 -25.58
C ASN A 429 -21.66 -15.07 -24.90
N PRO A 430 -21.33 -16.23 -25.50
CA PRO A 430 -20.30 -17.12 -24.97
C PRO A 430 -18.92 -16.46 -25.12
N ARG A 431 -18.06 -16.62 -24.10
CA ARG A 431 -16.70 -16.08 -24.11
C ARG A 431 -15.72 -17.19 -23.76
N GLY A 432 -14.91 -17.59 -24.74
CA GLY A 432 -13.88 -18.61 -24.57
C GLY A 432 -12.55 -18.00 -24.13
N GLY A 433 -11.77 -18.75 -23.36
CA GLY A 433 -10.38 -18.47 -23.03
C GLY A 433 -9.59 -19.76 -23.01
N TRP A 434 -8.35 -19.72 -23.48
CA TRP A 434 -7.43 -20.85 -23.54
C TRP A 434 -6.16 -20.53 -22.77
N ALA A 435 -5.52 -21.54 -22.18
CA ALA A 435 -4.26 -21.37 -21.49
C ALA A 435 -3.36 -22.60 -21.60
N MET A 436 -2.06 -22.38 -21.43
CA MET A 436 -1.05 -23.42 -21.30
C MET A 436 -0.03 -23.09 -20.23
N VAL A 437 0.51 -24.12 -19.58
CA VAL A 437 1.57 -24.01 -18.57
C VAL A 437 2.79 -24.80 -19.04
N LEU A 438 3.91 -24.10 -19.22
CA LEU A 438 5.15 -24.59 -19.84
C LEU A 438 6.20 -25.01 -18.80
N GLY A 439 6.08 -24.50 -17.58
CA GLY A 439 7.06 -24.68 -16.50
C GLY A 439 6.49 -24.32 -15.12
N PRO A 440 7.27 -24.48 -14.05
CA PRO A 440 6.81 -24.13 -12.70
C PRO A 440 6.79 -22.60 -12.48
N ALA A 441 5.87 -22.12 -11.63
CA ALA A 441 5.66 -20.69 -11.35
C ALA A 441 6.72 -20.00 -10.46
N TYR A 442 7.97 -20.50 -10.42
CA TYR A 442 9.03 -19.91 -9.60
C TYR A 442 9.74 -18.78 -10.36
N GLY A 443 9.65 -17.54 -9.87
CA GLY A 443 10.49 -16.43 -10.35
C GLY A 443 9.93 -15.57 -11.50
N GLY A 444 8.64 -15.66 -11.83
CA GLY A 444 7.95 -14.64 -12.64
C GLY A 444 8.17 -14.68 -14.16
N GLU A 445 9.01 -15.56 -14.72
CA GLU A 445 9.12 -15.68 -16.18
C GLU A 445 8.12 -16.68 -16.78
N GLY A 446 7.30 -16.20 -17.73
CA GLY A 446 6.84 -16.90 -18.95
C GLY A 446 6.15 -18.25 -18.86
N SER A 447 5.89 -18.79 -17.66
CA SER A 447 5.48 -20.19 -17.52
C SER A 447 4.01 -20.45 -17.81
N ILE A 448 3.17 -19.40 -17.87
CA ILE A 448 1.76 -19.50 -18.26
C ILE A 448 1.53 -18.57 -19.45
N VAL A 449 0.97 -19.11 -20.53
CA VAL A 449 0.52 -18.34 -21.69
C VAL A 449 -0.97 -18.55 -21.84
N SER A 450 -1.75 -17.47 -21.93
CA SER A 450 -3.20 -17.52 -22.05
C SER A 450 -3.75 -16.46 -22.97
N GLY A 451 -4.88 -16.73 -23.60
CA GLY A 451 -5.53 -15.79 -24.51
C GLY A 451 -7.04 -15.98 -24.55
N ARG A 452 -7.76 -14.92 -24.92
CA ARG A 452 -9.19 -15.03 -25.25
C ARG A 452 -9.32 -15.84 -26.56
N LEU A 453 -10.31 -16.71 -26.62
CA LEU A 453 -10.61 -17.46 -27.84
C LEU A 453 -11.03 -16.48 -28.94
N GLU A 454 -10.41 -16.65 -30.11
CA GLU A 454 -10.59 -15.80 -31.28
C GLU A 454 -11.99 -15.94 -31.89
N GLU A 455 -12.47 -14.89 -32.56
CA GLU A 455 -13.81 -14.86 -33.15
C GLU A 455 -13.86 -15.52 -34.52
N THR A 456 -12.71 -15.65 -35.18
CA THR A 456 -12.55 -16.39 -36.44
C THR A 456 -11.69 -17.64 -36.25
N GLY A 457 -11.96 -18.65 -37.08
CA GLY A 457 -11.16 -19.87 -37.15
C GLY A 457 -9.85 -19.69 -37.92
N PRO A 458 -8.99 -20.72 -37.96
CA PRO A 458 -7.68 -20.63 -38.59
C PRO A 458 -7.71 -20.52 -40.12
N PHE A 459 -8.80 -20.97 -40.77
CA PHE A 459 -8.95 -20.99 -42.23
C PHE A 459 -10.09 -20.07 -42.69
N ASP A 460 -10.02 -19.55 -43.91
CA ASP A 460 -11.03 -18.64 -44.49
C ASP A 460 -12.43 -19.27 -44.60
N ASP A 461 -12.49 -20.60 -44.74
CA ASP A 461 -13.71 -21.41 -44.81
C ASP A 461 -14.14 -21.99 -43.44
N SER A 462 -13.60 -21.49 -42.33
CA SER A 462 -13.98 -21.93 -40.99
C SER A 462 -15.45 -21.59 -40.69
N GLN A 463 -16.28 -22.62 -40.48
CA GLN A 463 -17.69 -22.48 -40.12
C GLN A 463 -17.89 -22.66 -38.61
N ASP A 464 -18.93 -22.03 -38.04
CA ASP A 464 -19.32 -22.16 -36.63
C ASP A 464 -18.21 -21.82 -35.62
N CYS A 465 -17.67 -20.60 -35.71
CA CYS A 465 -16.59 -20.10 -34.83
C CYS A 465 -17.08 -19.68 -33.42
N VAL A 466 -18.34 -19.95 -33.07
CA VAL A 466 -18.93 -19.58 -31.77
C VAL A 466 -18.10 -20.15 -30.63
N ALA A 467 -17.75 -19.31 -29.66
CA ALA A 467 -16.95 -19.73 -28.52
C ALA A 467 -17.63 -20.87 -27.74
N THR A 468 -16.89 -21.97 -27.54
CA THR A 468 -17.30 -23.10 -26.71
C THR A 468 -16.10 -23.58 -25.92
N SER A 469 -16.35 -24.28 -24.80
CA SER A 469 -15.24 -24.88 -24.04
C SER A 469 -14.43 -25.84 -24.92
N ASN A 470 -15.07 -26.66 -25.75
CA ASN A 470 -14.37 -27.56 -26.67
C ASN A 470 -13.48 -26.84 -27.70
N ARG A 471 -13.89 -25.68 -28.23
CA ARG A 471 -13.03 -24.88 -29.11
C ARG A 471 -11.84 -24.28 -28.35
N ALA A 472 -12.07 -23.80 -27.13
CA ALA A 472 -11.01 -23.27 -26.27
C ALA A 472 -9.98 -24.34 -25.92
N GLU A 473 -10.42 -25.56 -25.62
CA GLU A 473 -9.56 -26.71 -25.33
C GLU A 473 -8.68 -27.10 -26.53
N LEU A 474 -9.27 -27.18 -27.72
CA LEU A 474 -8.52 -27.44 -28.96
C LEU A 474 -7.52 -26.32 -29.26
N ARG A 475 -7.93 -25.06 -29.07
CA ARG A 475 -7.07 -23.90 -29.26
C ARG A 475 -5.87 -23.94 -28.33
N ALA A 476 -6.04 -24.33 -27.06
CA ALA A 476 -4.96 -24.46 -26.09
C ALA A 476 -3.92 -25.51 -26.52
N ALA A 477 -4.37 -26.67 -27.01
CA ALA A 477 -3.49 -27.71 -27.54
C ALA A 477 -2.71 -27.24 -28.79
N ILE A 478 -3.38 -26.57 -29.73
CA ILE A 478 -2.74 -25.99 -30.92
C ILE A 478 -1.73 -24.91 -30.51
N ALA A 479 -2.09 -24.07 -29.53
CA ALA A 479 -1.22 -23.02 -29.02
C ALA A 479 0.10 -23.59 -28.49
N ALA A 480 0.07 -24.68 -27.74
CA ALA A 480 1.26 -25.35 -27.21
C ALA A 480 2.23 -25.80 -28.32
N LEU A 481 1.70 -26.31 -29.44
CA LEU A 481 2.51 -26.78 -30.58
C LEU A 481 3.07 -25.64 -31.44
N ARG A 482 2.42 -24.48 -31.44
CA ARG A 482 2.75 -23.33 -32.30
C ARG A 482 3.47 -22.18 -31.58
N LEU A 483 3.53 -22.19 -30.25
CA LEU A 483 4.07 -21.10 -29.44
C LEU A 483 5.52 -20.76 -29.78
N ARG A 484 6.37 -21.78 -29.92
CA ARG A 484 7.82 -21.58 -30.06
C ARG A 484 8.49 -22.72 -30.78
N ALA A 485 9.71 -22.44 -31.20
CA ALA A 485 10.65 -23.41 -31.75
C ALA A 485 11.27 -24.23 -30.59
N TRP A 486 10.52 -25.22 -30.08
CA TRP A 486 10.92 -26.08 -28.97
C TRP A 486 12.24 -26.82 -29.22
N GLU A 487 12.55 -27.12 -30.48
CA GLU A 487 13.82 -27.73 -30.89
C GLU A 487 15.03 -26.86 -30.55
N LYS A 488 14.87 -25.52 -30.52
CA LYS A 488 15.93 -24.59 -30.09
C LYS A 488 16.22 -24.68 -28.59
N GLU A 489 15.29 -25.23 -27.81
CA GLU A 489 15.48 -25.56 -26.39
C GLU A 489 16.02 -26.99 -26.18
N GLY A 490 16.26 -27.74 -27.26
CA GLY A 490 16.63 -29.16 -27.19
C GLY A 490 15.45 -30.10 -26.95
N LEU A 491 14.21 -29.61 -27.11
CA LEU A 491 12.98 -30.35 -26.89
C LEU A 491 12.36 -30.74 -28.23
N CYS A 492 12.44 -32.03 -28.57
CA CYS A 492 11.96 -32.57 -29.84
C CYS A 492 10.61 -33.29 -29.69
N SER A 493 10.12 -33.52 -28.47
CA SER A 493 8.83 -34.20 -28.23
C SER A 493 7.99 -33.42 -27.23
N ILE A 494 6.67 -33.38 -27.43
CA ILE A 494 5.71 -32.71 -26.54
C ILE A 494 4.66 -33.71 -26.07
N VAL A 495 4.44 -33.72 -24.75
CA VAL A 495 3.29 -34.35 -24.10
C VAL A 495 2.31 -33.26 -23.67
N ILE A 496 1.15 -33.20 -24.29
CA ILE A 496 0.06 -32.30 -23.91
C ILE A 496 -0.76 -32.97 -22.82
N ALA A 497 -0.69 -32.43 -21.61
CA ALA A 497 -1.51 -32.86 -20.48
C ALA A 497 -2.75 -31.98 -20.33
N THR A 498 -3.93 -32.60 -20.37
CA THR A 498 -5.22 -31.92 -20.23
C THR A 498 -6.20 -32.83 -19.51
N ASP A 499 -7.15 -32.23 -18.81
CA ASP A 499 -8.29 -32.92 -18.25
C ASP A 499 -9.47 -33.04 -19.24
N SER A 500 -9.32 -32.61 -20.50
CA SER A 500 -10.33 -32.77 -21.53
C SER A 500 -10.27 -34.14 -22.22
N SER A 501 -11.21 -35.03 -21.90
CA SER A 501 -11.36 -36.30 -22.65
C SER A 501 -11.72 -36.05 -24.11
N TYR A 502 -12.38 -34.92 -24.41
CA TYR A 502 -12.71 -34.54 -25.79
C TYR A 502 -11.45 -34.32 -26.63
N VAL A 503 -10.43 -33.66 -26.06
CA VAL A 503 -9.15 -33.44 -26.74
C VAL A 503 -8.35 -34.73 -26.82
N VAL A 504 -8.18 -35.45 -25.70
CA VAL A 504 -7.30 -36.64 -25.67
C VAL A 504 -7.86 -37.75 -26.55
N GLU A 505 -9.08 -38.23 -26.29
CA GLU A 505 -9.67 -39.32 -27.08
C GLU A 505 -9.98 -38.88 -28.51
N GLY A 506 -10.31 -37.59 -28.68
CA GLY A 506 -10.50 -36.99 -30.00
C GLY A 506 -9.24 -37.08 -30.85
N ALA A 507 -8.10 -36.61 -30.33
CA ALA A 507 -6.82 -36.58 -31.03
C ALA A 507 -6.21 -37.97 -31.26
N THR A 508 -6.38 -38.90 -30.33
CA THR A 508 -5.71 -40.22 -30.40
C THR A 508 -6.53 -41.30 -31.07
N ASP A 509 -7.87 -41.21 -31.02
CA ASP A 509 -8.76 -42.28 -31.46
C ASP A 509 -9.83 -41.81 -32.46
N TRP A 510 -10.62 -40.78 -32.12
CA TRP A 510 -11.81 -40.43 -32.92
C TRP A 510 -11.46 -39.83 -34.27
N VAL A 511 -10.44 -38.97 -34.34
CA VAL A 511 -9.99 -38.34 -35.60
C VAL A 511 -9.62 -39.36 -36.66
N ARG A 512 -9.07 -40.52 -36.30
CA ARG A 512 -8.74 -41.60 -37.26
C ARG A 512 -9.98 -42.12 -37.97
N ALA A 513 -11.08 -42.27 -37.21
CA ALA A 513 -12.36 -42.68 -37.77
C ALA A 513 -13.01 -41.55 -38.57
N TRP A 514 -12.90 -40.30 -38.10
CA TRP A 514 -13.45 -39.15 -38.80
C TRP A 514 -12.76 -38.90 -40.13
N VAL A 515 -11.43 -38.88 -40.18
CA VAL A 515 -10.64 -38.73 -41.42
C VAL A 515 -11.00 -39.83 -42.41
N ARG A 516 -11.03 -41.10 -41.97
CA ARG A 516 -11.42 -42.24 -42.82
C ARG A 516 -12.84 -42.12 -43.38
N ASN A 517 -13.76 -41.55 -42.61
CA ASN A 517 -15.16 -41.38 -42.98
C ASN A 517 -15.46 -40.00 -43.60
N GLY A 518 -14.43 -39.28 -44.07
CA GLY A 518 -14.60 -37.97 -44.74
C GLY A 518 -15.18 -36.88 -43.82
N TRP A 519 -14.72 -36.84 -42.57
CA TRP A 519 -15.15 -35.92 -41.51
C TRP A 519 -16.64 -36.01 -41.15
N ARG A 520 -17.18 -37.24 -41.15
CA ARG A 520 -18.55 -37.54 -40.72
C ARG A 520 -18.59 -38.32 -39.40
N THR A 521 -19.56 -37.95 -38.57
CA THR A 521 -19.89 -38.67 -37.33
C THR A 521 -20.60 -39.99 -37.64
N ARG A 522 -20.67 -40.90 -36.66
CA ARG A 522 -21.41 -42.18 -36.78
C ARG A 522 -22.90 -42.01 -37.12
N LYS A 523 -23.48 -40.84 -36.81
CA LYS A 523 -24.87 -40.47 -37.13
C LYS A 523 -25.01 -39.78 -38.50
N GLY A 524 -23.94 -39.72 -39.31
CA GLY A 524 -23.94 -39.15 -40.65
C GLY A 524 -23.78 -37.62 -40.73
N GLY A 525 -23.89 -36.91 -39.61
CA GLY A 525 -23.68 -35.46 -39.54
C GLY A 525 -22.20 -35.06 -39.56
N HIS A 526 -21.92 -33.79 -39.84
CA HIS A 526 -20.57 -33.22 -39.84
C HIS A 526 -19.93 -33.22 -38.44
N VAL A 527 -18.63 -33.47 -38.39
CA VAL A 527 -17.84 -33.35 -37.16
C VAL A 527 -17.70 -31.87 -36.78
N LYS A 528 -18.01 -31.53 -35.52
CA LYS A 528 -17.87 -30.16 -34.99
C LYS A 528 -16.41 -29.79 -34.80
N ASN A 529 -16.10 -28.49 -34.89
CA ASN A 529 -14.76 -27.92 -34.68
C ASN A 529 -13.70 -28.49 -35.65
N ARG A 530 -14.14 -28.88 -36.85
CA ARG A 530 -13.26 -29.48 -37.87
C ARG A 530 -12.09 -28.56 -38.24
N ASP A 531 -12.33 -27.26 -38.32
CA ASP A 531 -11.31 -26.24 -38.57
C ASP A 531 -10.12 -26.38 -37.61
N LEU A 532 -10.37 -26.48 -36.31
CA LEU A 532 -9.31 -26.64 -35.32
C LEU A 532 -8.72 -28.06 -35.32
N TRP A 533 -9.52 -29.10 -35.60
CA TRP A 533 -8.99 -30.45 -35.72
C TRP A 533 -8.05 -30.62 -36.93
N ASP A 534 -8.42 -30.06 -38.09
CA ASP A 534 -7.58 -30.06 -39.29
C ASP A 534 -6.24 -29.36 -39.03
N LEU A 535 -6.27 -28.22 -38.31
CA LEU A 535 -5.04 -27.51 -37.92
C LEU A 535 -4.22 -28.28 -36.89
N LEU A 536 -4.85 -28.85 -35.86
CA LEU A 536 -4.13 -29.62 -34.83
C LEU A 536 -3.39 -30.81 -35.44
N LEU A 537 -4.03 -31.53 -36.36
CA LEU A 537 -3.40 -32.64 -37.06
C LEU A 537 -2.30 -32.17 -38.02
N GLY A 538 -2.48 -31.03 -38.70
CA GLY A 538 -1.43 -30.43 -39.54
C GLY A 538 -0.20 -30.06 -38.72
N GLU A 539 -0.39 -29.55 -37.50
CA GLU A 539 0.72 -29.32 -36.56
C GLU A 539 1.40 -30.62 -36.15
N VAL A 540 0.64 -31.68 -35.87
CA VAL A 540 1.24 -33.00 -35.56
C VAL A 540 2.09 -33.52 -36.73
N GLU A 541 1.59 -33.41 -37.96
CA GLU A 541 2.34 -33.76 -39.18
C GLU A 541 3.64 -32.95 -39.30
N ARG A 542 3.57 -31.63 -39.09
CA ARG A 542 4.74 -30.75 -39.08
C ARG A 542 5.78 -31.18 -38.04
N TRP A 543 5.34 -31.45 -36.81
CA TRP A 543 6.21 -31.91 -35.73
C TRP A 543 6.90 -33.23 -36.05
N VAL A 544 6.16 -34.18 -36.63
CA VAL A 544 6.72 -35.48 -37.04
C VAL A 544 7.69 -35.34 -38.22
N ALA A 545 7.38 -34.49 -39.20
CA ALA A 545 8.28 -34.18 -40.32
C ALA A 545 9.61 -33.56 -39.86
N GLN A 546 9.60 -32.83 -38.73
CA GLN A 546 10.78 -32.27 -38.09
C GLN A 546 11.54 -33.28 -37.19
N GLY A 547 11.12 -34.56 -37.19
CA GLY A 547 11.72 -35.61 -36.36
C GLY A 547 11.22 -35.62 -34.91
N GLY A 548 10.18 -34.84 -34.60
CA GLY A 548 9.57 -34.75 -33.29
C GLY A 548 8.36 -35.66 -33.08
N ARG A 549 7.80 -35.66 -31.88
CA ARG A 549 6.62 -36.46 -31.52
C ARG A 549 5.64 -35.67 -30.67
N VAL A 550 4.35 -35.89 -30.90
CA VAL A 550 3.27 -35.31 -30.09
C VAL A 550 2.48 -36.44 -29.44
N ALA A 551 2.29 -36.35 -28.12
CA ALA A 551 1.46 -37.26 -27.36
C ALA A 551 0.47 -36.51 -26.48
N PHE A 552 -0.70 -37.11 -26.24
CA PHE A 552 -1.73 -36.55 -25.35
C PHE A 552 -1.87 -37.41 -24.09
N TRP A 553 -1.91 -36.75 -22.94
CA TRP A 553 -2.09 -37.38 -21.64
C TRP A 553 -3.36 -36.86 -20.97
N LYS A 554 -4.34 -37.75 -20.76
CA LYS A 554 -5.49 -37.44 -19.90
C LYS A 554 -5.05 -37.43 -18.44
N ILE A 555 -5.11 -36.27 -17.81
CA ILE A 555 -4.85 -36.11 -16.38
C ILE A 555 -6.15 -35.86 -15.58
N PRO A 556 -6.15 -36.13 -14.27
CA PRO A 556 -7.21 -35.68 -13.38
C PRO A 556 -7.27 -34.14 -13.29
N ARG A 557 -8.47 -33.60 -13.11
CA ARG A 557 -8.72 -32.15 -13.14
C ARG A 557 -7.98 -31.40 -12.03
N GLU A 558 -7.86 -32.02 -10.87
CA GLU A 558 -7.14 -31.51 -9.71
C GLU A 558 -5.66 -31.21 -10.00
N LEU A 559 -5.09 -31.84 -11.03
CA LEU A 559 -3.69 -31.63 -11.43
C LEU A 559 -3.53 -30.51 -12.48
N ASN A 560 -4.64 -29.96 -13.01
CA ASN A 560 -4.65 -28.96 -14.09
C ASN A 560 -5.05 -27.55 -13.61
N GLY A 561 -5.05 -27.30 -12.30
CA GLY A 561 -5.65 -26.08 -11.71
C GLY A 561 -5.05 -24.75 -12.21
N ASN A 562 -3.75 -24.70 -12.50
CA ASN A 562 -3.11 -23.48 -13.02
C ASN A 562 -3.59 -23.13 -14.43
N ALA A 563 -3.73 -24.14 -15.30
CA ALA A 563 -4.23 -23.93 -16.65
C ALA A 563 -5.73 -23.55 -16.63
N ASP A 564 -6.55 -24.25 -15.83
CA ASP A 564 -7.99 -23.94 -15.64
C ASP A 564 -8.22 -22.51 -15.12
N GLY A 565 -7.44 -22.08 -14.11
CA GLY A 565 -7.51 -20.72 -13.59
C GLY A 565 -7.17 -19.66 -14.64
N ALA A 566 -6.08 -19.87 -15.39
CA ALA A 566 -5.63 -18.95 -16.42
C ALA A 566 -6.61 -18.89 -17.62
N ALA A 567 -7.15 -20.02 -18.06
CA ALA A 567 -8.14 -20.07 -19.14
C ALA A 567 -9.44 -19.35 -18.76
N LYS A 568 -9.91 -19.53 -17.51
CA LYS A 568 -11.07 -18.81 -16.98
C LYS A 568 -10.82 -17.31 -16.90
N ALA A 569 -9.64 -16.89 -16.44
CA ALA A 569 -9.28 -15.47 -16.41
C ALA A 569 -9.30 -14.87 -17.82
N ALA A 570 -8.71 -15.56 -18.80
CA ALA A 570 -8.69 -15.13 -20.19
C ALA A 570 -10.09 -15.04 -20.82
N ALA A 571 -11.01 -15.93 -20.45
CA ALA A 571 -12.40 -15.90 -20.91
C ALA A 571 -13.17 -14.63 -20.48
N HIS A 572 -12.76 -14.01 -19.37
CA HIS A 572 -13.35 -12.77 -18.83
C HIS A 572 -12.59 -11.51 -19.26
N GLY A 573 -11.41 -11.66 -19.89
CA GLY A 573 -10.61 -10.55 -20.40
C GLY A 573 -11.20 -9.88 -21.64
N ARG A 574 -10.73 -8.67 -21.95
CA ARG A 574 -11.03 -8.00 -23.23
C ARG A 574 -10.32 -8.72 -24.39
N PRO A 575 -10.97 -8.91 -25.56
CA PRO A 575 -10.29 -9.45 -26.73
C PRO A 575 -9.09 -8.58 -27.10
N SER A 576 -7.89 -9.16 -27.14
CA SER A 576 -6.68 -8.50 -27.63
C SER A 576 -6.53 -8.64 -29.14
N VAL A 577 -7.07 -9.72 -29.73
CA VAL A 577 -7.01 -10.03 -31.16
C VAL A 577 -8.32 -10.71 -31.58
N MET A 578 -8.93 -10.27 -32.69
CA MET A 578 -10.19 -10.84 -33.20
C MET A 578 -9.97 -12.03 -34.14
N ALA A 579 -8.84 -12.05 -34.86
CA ALA A 579 -8.48 -13.08 -35.83
C ALA A 579 -7.56 -14.16 -35.24
N PHE A 580 -7.62 -15.38 -35.78
CA PHE A 580 -6.68 -16.44 -35.41
C PHE A 580 -5.22 -16.06 -35.76
N THR A 581 -4.39 -15.88 -34.74
CA THR A 581 -2.95 -15.59 -34.83
C THR A 581 -2.14 -16.55 -33.97
N ASP A 582 -0.85 -16.69 -34.28
CA ASP A 582 0.04 -17.47 -33.43
C ASP A 582 0.24 -16.80 -32.06
N PRO A 583 0.31 -17.59 -30.98
CA PRO A 583 0.58 -17.04 -29.67
C PRO A 583 2.03 -16.56 -29.60
N VAL A 584 2.23 -15.34 -29.12
CA VAL A 584 3.57 -14.74 -28.96
C VAL A 584 3.94 -14.82 -27.47
N GLU A 585 4.97 -15.60 -27.13
CA GLU A 585 5.73 -15.41 -25.87
C GLU A 585 6.49 -14.10 -26.06
N SER A 586 6.27 -13.08 -25.22
CA SER A 586 6.96 -11.81 -25.43
C SER A 586 8.46 -12.00 -25.21
N ASP A 587 9.25 -12.01 -26.27
CA ASP A 587 10.71 -11.77 -26.25
C ASP A 587 11.06 -10.34 -25.75
N ALA A 588 10.11 -9.62 -25.14
CA ALA A 588 10.32 -8.31 -24.59
C ALA A 588 11.07 -8.46 -23.27
N GLN A 589 12.27 -7.88 -23.23
CA GLN A 589 13.02 -7.63 -22.01
C GLN A 589 12.06 -7.12 -20.91
N PRO A 590 12.09 -7.68 -19.68
CA PRO A 590 11.12 -7.34 -18.63
C PRO A 590 11.14 -5.83 -18.36
N SER A 591 9.96 -5.24 -18.19
CA SER A 591 9.84 -3.81 -17.85
C SER A 591 10.01 -3.64 -16.34
N ALA A 592 10.87 -2.71 -15.94
CA ALA A 592 11.15 -2.38 -14.56
C ALA A 592 10.86 -0.90 -14.27
N LEU A 593 10.32 -0.62 -13.09
CA LEU A 593 10.15 0.72 -12.55
C LEU A 593 11.05 0.87 -11.33
N LEU A 594 11.91 1.88 -11.32
CA LEU A 594 12.56 2.37 -10.11
C LEU A 594 11.70 3.49 -9.52
N LEU A 595 11.05 3.23 -8.40
CA LEU A 595 10.23 4.19 -7.68
C LEU A 595 11.05 4.85 -6.57
N TYR A 596 11.29 6.16 -6.73
CA TYR A 596 12.20 6.92 -5.88
C TYR A 596 11.76 8.38 -5.75
N LEU A 597 10.90 8.67 -4.77
CA LEU A 597 10.20 9.95 -4.63
C LEU A 597 10.92 10.96 -3.72
N GLU A 598 11.77 10.51 -2.80
CA GLU A 598 12.46 11.37 -1.83
C GLU A 598 13.84 11.87 -2.33
N HIS A 599 14.42 11.28 -3.39
CA HIS A 599 15.68 11.74 -4.02
C HIS A 599 16.90 11.89 -3.10
N GLU A 600 16.96 11.09 -2.06
CA GLU A 600 18.08 11.04 -1.15
C GLU A 600 19.44 10.77 -1.83
N SER A 601 20.43 11.62 -1.58
CA SER A 601 21.78 11.43 -2.13
C SER A 601 22.44 10.09 -1.71
N LEU A 602 21.95 9.53 -0.60
CA LEU A 602 22.38 8.25 -0.04
C LEU A 602 22.07 7.04 -0.94
N PHE A 603 20.94 7.02 -1.64
CA PHE A 603 20.60 5.87 -2.48
C PHE A 603 21.59 5.69 -3.63
N ASP A 604 21.92 6.77 -4.35
CA ASP A 604 22.85 6.70 -5.48
C ASP A 604 24.25 6.28 -5.02
N THR A 605 24.65 6.73 -3.84
CA THR A 605 25.96 6.41 -3.25
C THR A 605 26.05 4.96 -2.79
N VAL A 606 25.01 4.45 -2.11
CA VAL A 606 25.03 3.12 -1.47
C VAL A 606 24.46 2.04 -2.38
N HIS A 607 23.36 2.31 -3.08
CA HIS A 607 22.57 1.33 -3.83
C HIS A 607 22.53 1.58 -5.35
N GLY A 608 23.22 2.59 -5.88
CA GLY A 608 23.23 2.88 -7.33
C GLY A 608 23.70 1.70 -8.20
N HIS A 609 24.53 0.82 -7.64
CA HIS A 609 24.98 -0.41 -8.29
C HIS A 609 23.85 -1.42 -8.55
N LEU A 610 22.85 -1.50 -7.66
CA LEU A 610 21.66 -2.34 -7.82
C LEU A 610 20.83 -1.92 -9.04
N ALA A 611 20.52 -0.64 -9.14
CA ALA A 611 19.75 -0.08 -10.26
C ALA A 611 20.46 -0.34 -11.59
N THR A 612 21.79 -0.19 -11.63
CA THR A 612 22.63 -0.48 -12.81
C THR A 612 22.55 -1.95 -13.22
N ARG A 613 22.61 -2.88 -12.26
CA ARG A 613 22.53 -4.33 -12.53
C ARG A 613 21.15 -4.74 -13.06
N ILE A 614 20.07 -4.12 -12.58
CA ILE A 614 18.72 -4.34 -13.10
C ILE A 614 18.60 -3.75 -14.51
N ALA A 615 19.03 -2.51 -14.74
CA ALA A 615 18.98 -1.86 -16.05
C ALA A 615 19.73 -2.63 -17.15
N ALA A 616 20.79 -3.37 -16.78
CA ALA A 616 21.51 -4.24 -17.72
C ALA A 616 20.70 -5.45 -18.21
N LYS A 617 19.59 -5.78 -17.53
CA LYS A 617 18.79 -7.00 -17.76
C LYS A 617 17.30 -6.73 -17.99
N ALA A 618 16.81 -5.55 -17.61
CA ALA A 618 15.42 -5.12 -17.74
C ALA A 618 15.34 -3.73 -18.40
N LYS A 619 14.24 -3.44 -19.11
CA LYS A 619 13.93 -2.09 -19.59
C LYS A 619 13.45 -1.25 -18.41
N MET A 620 14.34 -0.47 -17.82
CA MET A 620 14.08 0.28 -16.59
C MET A 620 13.68 1.73 -16.87
N GLU A 621 12.60 2.18 -16.22
CA GLU A 621 12.16 3.59 -16.16
C GLU A 621 12.19 4.06 -14.70
N GLY A 622 12.52 5.32 -14.44
CA GLY A 622 12.52 5.93 -13.10
C GLY A 622 11.30 6.81 -12.86
N ALA A 623 10.72 6.76 -11.67
CA ALA A 623 9.68 7.68 -11.21
C ALA A 623 10.12 8.44 -9.97
N THR A 624 10.18 9.75 -10.13
CA THR A 624 10.81 10.70 -9.23
C THR A 624 9.84 11.69 -8.61
N THR A 625 8.60 11.68 -9.08
CA THR A 625 7.49 12.49 -8.57
C THR A 625 6.25 11.62 -8.47
N VAL A 626 5.29 12.05 -7.64
CA VAL A 626 4.00 11.36 -7.47
C VAL A 626 3.26 11.23 -8.80
N GLU A 627 3.26 12.28 -9.63
CA GLU A 627 2.59 12.29 -10.93
C GLU A 627 3.23 11.31 -11.91
N ALA A 628 4.57 11.27 -11.96
CA ALA A 628 5.30 10.33 -12.82
C ALA A 628 5.05 8.87 -12.39
N ALA A 629 5.07 8.60 -11.09
CA ALA A 629 4.78 7.29 -10.53
C ALA A 629 3.37 6.82 -10.91
N LEU A 630 2.35 7.66 -10.67
CA LEU A 630 0.96 7.33 -11.00
C LEU A 630 0.75 7.15 -12.51
N ALA A 631 1.43 7.95 -13.35
CA ALA A 631 1.36 7.81 -14.80
C ALA A 631 1.94 6.48 -15.31
N ILE A 632 3.04 6.00 -14.71
CA ILE A 632 3.67 4.72 -15.09
C ILE A 632 2.85 3.53 -14.57
N LEU A 633 2.45 3.57 -13.29
CA LEU A 633 1.68 2.51 -12.64
C LEU A 633 0.27 2.36 -13.22
N GLY A 634 -0.32 3.45 -13.73
CA GLY A 634 -1.65 3.45 -14.35
C GLY A 634 -1.70 2.97 -15.81
N ARG A 635 -0.58 2.56 -16.41
CA ARG A 635 -0.53 2.09 -17.81
C ARG A 635 -1.34 0.80 -17.99
N ARG A 636 -1.88 0.60 -19.21
CA ARG A 636 -2.61 -0.63 -19.58
C ARG A 636 -1.77 -1.90 -19.39
N ALA A 637 -0.46 -1.79 -19.59
CA ALA A 637 0.53 -2.80 -19.25
C ALA A 637 1.47 -2.19 -18.19
N PRO A 638 1.22 -2.42 -16.90
CA PRO A 638 2.10 -1.91 -15.85
C PRO A 638 3.47 -2.63 -15.87
N PRO A 639 4.50 -2.06 -15.22
CA PRO A 639 5.81 -2.68 -15.10
C PRO A 639 5.72 -4.09 -14.50
N SER A 640 6.44 -5.05 -15.09
CA SER A 640 6.56 -6.40 -14.54
C SER A 640 7.36 -6.45 -13.22
N ILE A 641 8.28 -5.51 -13.05
CA ILE A 641 9.13 -5.33 -11.87
C ILE A 641 8.95 -3.89 -11.36
N ILE A 642 8.76 -3.71 -10.06
CA ILE A 642 8.75 -2.42 -9.38
C ILE A 642 9.74 -2.49 -8.23
N LEU A 643 10.84 -1.75 -8.34
CA LEU A 643 11.81 -1.57 -7.26
C LEU A 643 11.43 -0.30 -6.50
N VAL A 644 11.06 -0.45 -5.23
CA VAL A 644 10.79 0.68 -4.33
C VAL A 644 12.06 0.96 -3.54
N ALA A 645 12.62 2.15 -3.75
CA ALA A 645 13.95 2.51 -3.27
C ALA A 645 13.96 3.31 -1.95
N ASP A 646 12.84 3.91 -1.57
CA ASP A 646 12.75 4.80 -0.40
C ASP A 646 11.46 4.62 0.41
N GLY A 647 11.41 5.28 1.57
CA GLY A 647 10.29 5.22 2.51
C GLY A 647 9.05 6.01 2.10
N ALA A 648 9.18 6.89 1.10
CA ALA A 648 8.12 7.78 0.62
C ALA A 648 6.83 7.04 0.23
N ILE A 649 6.95 5.78 -0.22
CA ILE A 649 5.81 4.92 -0.56
C ILE A 649 4.82 4.75 0.61
N THR A 650 5.31 4.85 1.85
CA THR A 650 4.49 4.73 3.07
C THR A 650 3.72 6.01 3.38
N ARG A 651 4.17 7.15 2.85
CA ARG A 651 3.62 8.50 3.07
C ARG A 651 2.76 9.00 1.90
N HIS A 652 2.85 8.35 0.72
CA HIS A 652 2.03 8.69 -0.46
C HIS A 652 0.96 7.64 -0.75
N ARG A 653 -0.20 7.78 -0.09
CA ARG A 653 -1.32 6.81 -0.17
C ARG A 653 -1.69 6.40 -1.59
N LYS A 654 -1.88 7.36 -2.50
CA LYS A 654 -2.28 7.07 -3.89
C LYS A 654 -1.25 6.24 -4.65
N VAL A 655 0.04 6.52 -4.45
CA VAL A 655 1.12 5.75 -5.07
C VAL A 655 1.20 4.35 -4.45
N CYS A 656 1.07 4.27 -3.12
CA CYS A 656 1.02 3.04 -2.36
C CYS A 656 -0.07 2.09 -2.89
N GLU A 657 -1.30 2.59 -3.01
CA GLU A 657 -2.45 1.85 -3.54
C GLU A 657 -2.23 1.42 -5.00
N ALA A 658 -1.64 2.27 -5.85
CA ALA A 658 -1.33 1.92 -7.24
C ALA A 658 -0.25 0.82 -7.35
N VAL A 659 0.78 0.85 -6.49
CA VAL A 659 1.78 -0.23 -6.40
C VAL A 659 1.12 -1.53 -5.92
N MET A 660 0.22 -1.47 -4.93
CA MET A 660 -0.52 -2.64 -4.45
C MET A 660 -1.46 -3.23 -5.52
N ASP A 661 -2.10 -2.39 -6.35
CA ASP A 661 -2.90 -2.84 -7.48
C ASP A 661 -2.03 -3.58 -8.51
N CYS A 662 -0.83 -3.05 -8.83
CA CYS A 662 0.12 -3.72 -9.73
C CYS A 662 0.62 -5.05 -9.14
N LEU A 663 1.01 -5.05 -7.85
CA LEU A 663 1.42 -6.24 -7.11
C LEU A 663 0.35 -7.33 -7.18
N ARG A 664 -0.90 -7.00 -6.83
CA ARG A 664 -2.00 -7.97 -6.89
C ARG A 664 -2.35 -8.40 -8.31
N GLY A 665 -2.10 -7.54 -9.30
CA GLY A 665 -2.26 -7.78 -10.73
C GLY A 665 -1.19 -8.66 -11.38
N GLY A 666 -0.08 -8.96 -10.68
CA GLY A 666 0.96 -9.87 -11.18
C GLY A 666 2.38 -9.30 -11.18
N SER A 667 2.58 -8.02 -10.90
CA SER A 667 3.92 -7.42 -10.84
C SER A 667 4.73 -7.96 -9.65
N THR A 668 6.04 -8.06 -9.82
CA THR A 668 6.98 -8.29 -8.72
C THR A 668 7.39 -6.96 -8.14
N VAL A 669 7.08 -6.73 -6.87
CA VAL A 669 7.48 -5.51 -6.14
C VAL A 669 8.58 -5.88 -5.17
N VAL A 670 9.71 -5.19 -5.20
CA VAL A 670 10.81 -5.39 -4.25
C VAL A 670 11.08 -4.09 -3.50
N LEU A 671 10.93 -4.12 -2.18
CA LEU A 671 11.30 -3.05 -1.27
C LEU A 671 12.78 -3.24 -0.92
N ALA A 672 13.63 -2.34 -1.38
CA ALA A 672 15.07 -2.41 -1.19
C ALA A 672 15.65 -0.98 -1.13
N GLY A 673 16.97 -0.86 -1.21
CA GLY A 673 17.61 0.44 -1.11
C GLY A 673 17.45 1.02 0.29
N CYS A 674 17.04 2.28 0.34
CA CYS A 674 16.90 3.04 1.58
C CYS A 674 15.53 2.85 2.28
N PHE A 675 14.61 2.07 1.71
CA PHE A 675 13.31 1.79 2.33
C PHE A 675 13.44 1.29 3.77
N SER A 676 14.36 0.36 4.04
CA SER A 676 14.54 -0.25 5.35
C SER A 676 14.98 0.77 6.42
N SER A 677 15.79 1.78 6.04
CA SER A 677 16.36 2.79 6.92
C SER A 677 15.53 4.06 7.07
N MET A 678 14.64 4.36 6.11
CA MET A 678 13.87 5.63 6.06
C MET A 678 12.44 5.51 6.56
N VAL A 679 12.06 4.31 7.03
CA VAL A 679 10.70 4.00 7.46
C VAL A 679 10.71 3.71 8.97
N SER A 680 9.94 4.50 9.71
CA SER A 680 9.74 4.27 11.15
C SER A 680 9.04 2.94 11.41
N SER A 681 9.16 2.40 12.62
CA SER A 681 8.49 1.14 12.99
C SER A 681 6.99 1.16 12.73
N GLY A 682 6.34 2.31 12.96
CA GLY A 682 4.92 2.45 12.71
C GLY A 682 4.56 2.48 11.24
N GLU A 683 5.27 3.28 10.43
CA GLU A 683 5.08 3.30 8.98
C GLU A 683 5.29 1.91 8.38
N PHE A 684 6.33 1.20 8.85
CA PHE A 684 6.64 -0.16 8.44
C PHE A 684 5.47 -1.10 8.71
N ASN A 685 5.04 -1.17 9.99
CA ASN A 685 3.99 -2.10 10.40
C ASN A 685 2.66 -1.81 9.67
N ARG A 686 2.30 -0.53 9.51
CA ARG A 686 1.09 -0.12 8.78
C ARG A 686 1.15 -0.49 7.31
N PHE A 687 2.29 -0.23 6.66
CA PHE A 687 2.47 -0.52 5.25
C PHE A 687 2.22 -2.00 4.94
N PHE A 688 2.81 -2.91 5.74
CA PHE A 688 2.58 -4.34 5.55
C PHE A 688 1.20 -4.81 5.98
N ALA A 689 0.62 -4.24 7.06
CA ALA A 689 -0.76 -4.51 7.44
C ALA A 689 -1.75 -4.17 6.31
N ARG A 690 -1.56 -3.01 5.64
CA ARG A 690 -2.36 -2.59 4.48
C ARG A 690 -2.23 -3.54 3.29
N ILE A 691 -1.06 -4.15 3.08
CA ILE A 691 -0.87 -5.20 2.06
C ILE A 691 -1.60 -6.50 2.44
N GLY A 692 -1.85 -6.74 3.73
CA GLY A 692 -2.41 -7.98 4.27
C GLY A 692 -1.35 -8.94 4.80
N LEU A 693 -0.16 -8.44 5.14
CA LEU A 693 0.93 -9.21 5.72
C LEU A 693 1.10 -8.84 7.20
N PRO A 694 1.26 -9.82 8.12
CA PRO A 694 1.40 -9.56 9.55
C PRO A 694 2.80 -9.07 9.94
N TRP A 695 3.60 -8.64 8.96
CA TRP A 695 5.02 -8.34 9.12
C TRP A 695 5.21 -7.12 10.01
N GLN A 696 6.19 -7.22 10.90
CA GLN A 696 6.51 -6.14 11.84
C GLN A 696 8.00 -5.85 11.83
N GLN A 697 8.38 -4.59 12.04
CA GLN A 697 9.79 -4.20 12.11
C GLN A 697 10.47 -4.92 13.29
N GLY A 698 11.64 -5.48 13.00
CA GLY A 698 12.48 -6.23 13.90
C GLY A 698 13.64 -5.40 14.43
N LEU A 699 14.71 -6.10 14.80
CA LEU A 699 15.94 -5.48 15.29
C LEU A 699 16.68 -4.76 14.16
N TYR A 700 17.49 -3.75 14.52
CA TYR A 700 18.43 -3.10 13.62
C TYR A 700 19.88 -3.39 14.06
N GLU A 701 20.50 -4.41 13.47
CA GLU A 701 21.82 -4.89 13.90
C GLU A 701 22.58 -5.59 12.77
N ARG A 702 23.91 -5.74 12.94
CA ARG A 702 24.73 -6.55 12.03
C ARG A 702 24.84 -7.96 12.59
N LYS A 703 24.40 -8.94 11.82
CA LYS A 703 24.35 -10.34 12.24
C LYS A 703 24.59 -11.29 11.07
N MET A 704 24.94 -12.53 11.42
CA MET A 704 24.94 -13.63 10.46
C MET A 704 23.50 -14.00 10.10
N VAL A 705 23.26 -14.16 8.80
CA VAL A 705 21.99 -14.58 8.23
C VAL A 705 22.19 -15.83 7.40
N ASP A 706 21.25 -16.77 7.52
CA ASP A 706 21.27 -18.06 6.85
C ASP A 706 20.18 -18.14 5.77
N LEU A 707 20.56 -18.66 4.61
CA LEU A 707 19.66 -18.92 3.50
C LEU A 707 18.72 -20.09 3.84
N GLY A 708 17.42 -19.86 3.74
CA GLY A 708 16.39 -20.89 3.83
C GLY A 708 16.44 -21.84 2.62
N ARG A 709 17.30 -22.85 2.66
CA ARG A 709 17.49 -23.82 1.54
C ARG A 709 16.24 -24.60 1.15
N ASN A 710 15.24 -24.68 2.03
CA ASN A 710 13.94 -25.31 1.77
C ASN A 710 12.90 -24.31 1.23
N VAL A 711 13.23 -23.02 1.23
CA VAL A 711 12.38 -21.90 0.78
C VAL A 711 12.80 -21.45 -0.61
N VAL A 712 14.11 -21.30 -0.82
CA VAL A 712 14.70 -20.95 -2.11
C VAL A 712 15.00 -22.22 -2.89
N HIS A 713 14.54 -22.29 -4.14
CA HIS A 713 14.76 -23.45 -5.01
C HIS A 713 16.26 -23.77 -5.14
N ALA A 714 16.61 -25.06 -5.13
CA ALA A 714 17.99 -25.56 -5.02
C ALA A 714 18.99 -24.91 -6.00
N ARG A 715 18.56 -24.60 -7.24
CA ARG A 715 19.39 -23.94 -8.25
C ARG A 715 19.68 -22.46 -7.95
N LEU A 716 18.69 -21.71 -7.44
CA LEU A 716 18.94 -20.35 -6.94
C LEU A 716 19.80 -20.42 -5.69
N ALA A 717 19.51 -21.37 -4.80
CA ALA A 717 20.25 -21.56 -3.55
C ALA A 717 21.73 -21.92 -3.78
N SER A 718 22.08 -22.60 -4.89
CA SER A 718 23.49 -22.87 -5.24
C SER A 718 24.26 -21.63 -5.72
N ARG A 719 23.55 -20.54 -6.03
CA ARG A 719 24.13 -19.28 -6.53
C ARG A 719 24.13 -18.16 -5.51
N LEU A 720 23.41 -18.36 -4.41
CA LEU A 720 23.33 -17.44 -3.30
C LEU A 720 24.22 -17.98 -2.16
N PRO A 721 24.95 -17.12 -1.44
CA PRO A 721 25.70 -17.54 -0.26
C PRO A 721 24.79 -18.22 0.76
N SER A 722 25.22 -19.36 1.32
CA SER A 722 24.38 -20.06 2.29
C SER A 722 24.27 -19.32 3.62
N THR A 723 25.30 -18.55 3.97
CA THR A 723 25.41 -17.79 5.21
C THR A 723 26.33 -16.60 4.97
N TYR A 724 25.96 -15.40 5.43
CA TYR A 724 26.84 -14.22 5.40
C TYR A 724 26.44 -13.20 6.48
N SER A 725 27.29 -12.21 6.74
CA SER A 725 27.01 -11.13 7.70
C SER A 725 26.33 -9.97 6.99
N GLN A 726 25.15 -9.56 7.42
CA GLN A 726 24.43 -8.42 6.87
C GLN A 726 24.13 -7.39 7.98
N LYS A 727 24.30 -6.08 7.70
CA LYS A 727 23.70 -5.01 8.52
C LYS A 727 22.28 -4.79 8.02
N ALA A 728 21.28 -5.16 8.82
CA ALA A 728 19.90 -5.14 8.37
C ALA A 728 18.93 -4.61 9.42
N VAL A 729 17.82 -4.06 8.94
CA VAL A 729 16.56 -3.98 9.67
C VAL A 729 15.82 -5.30 9.43
N PHE A 730 15.64 -6.07 10.49
CA PHE A 730 15.00 -7.38 10.42
C PHE A 730 13.47 -7.25 10.40
N VAL A 731 12.78 -8.34 10.05
CA VAL A 731 11.31 -8.43 10.04
C VAL A 731 10.85 -9.62 10.87
N LYS A 732 9.85 -9.39 11.72
CA LYS A 732 9.16 -10.40 12.53
C LYS A 732 7.89 -10.88 11.82
N LYS A 733 7.37 -12.03 12.25
CA LYS A 733 6.11 -12.62 11.77
C LYS A 733 6.08 -12.92 10.26
N VAL A 734 7.25 -13.15 9.66
CA VAL A 734 7.35 -13.65 8.29
C VAL A 734 7.07 -15.15 8.30
N ALA A 735 6.14 -15.61 7.43
CA ALA A 735 5.88 -17.03 7.28
C ALA A 735 7.16 -17.77 6.86
N PRO A 736 7.46 -18.97 7.37
CA PRO A 736 8.67 -19.71 7.00
C PRO A 736 8.82 -19.92 5.50
N SER A 737 7.71 -20.09 4.76
CA SER A 737 7.69 -20.23 3.30
C SER A 737 8.06 -18.97 2.52
N ALA A 738 8.16 -17.82 3.19
CA ALA A 738 8.53 -16.54 2.61
C ALA A 738 9.89 -16.02 3.13
N ALA A 739 10.49 -16.66 4.14
CA ALA A 739 11.72 -16.20 4.78
C ALA A 739 12.97 -16.71 4.02
N TRP A 740 13.56 -15.86 3.17
CA TRP A 740 14.72 -16.23 2.35
C TRP A 740 16.02 -16.22 3.15
N TYR A 741 16.28 -15.15 3.90
CA TYR A 741 17.42 -15.08 4.82
C TYR A 741 16.93 -14.79 6.23
N THR A 742 17.28 -15.66 7.17
CA THR A 742 16.86 -15.59 8.57
C THR A 742 18.05 -15.42 9.51
N LEU A 743 17.83 -14.77 10.65
CA LEU A 743 18.86 -14.63 11.67
C LEU A 743 19.33 -16.02 12.15
N SER A 744 20.65 -16.24 12.13
CA SER A 744 21.26 -17.45 12.69
C SER A 744 20.92 -17.57 14.18
N GLY A 745 20.36 -18.70 14.62
CA GLY A 745 20.16 -18.99 16.05
C GLY A 745 18.79 -18.68 16.67
N SER A 746 17.69 -19.03 15.98
CA SER A 746 16.32 -19.19 16.53
C SER A 746 15.46 -17.94 16.80
N SER A 747 15.90 -16.73 16.47
CA SER A 747 15.11 -15.51 16.77
C SER A 747 13.84 -15.32 15.91
N GLY A 748 13.57 -16.20 14.95
CA GLY A 748 12.39 -16.14 14.07
C GLY A 748 12.31 -14.86 13.21
N GLN A 749 13.41 -14.09 13.14
CA GLN A 749 13.50 -12.84 12.40
C GLN A 749 14.16 -13.05 11.04
N THR A 750 13.70 -12.27 10.06
CA THR A 750 14.02 -12.43 8.64
C THR A 750 14.65 -11.14 8.13
N ALA A 751 15.85 -11.23 7.55
CA ALA A 751 16.52 -10.10 6.89
C ALA A 751 16.00 -9.87 5.47
N MET A 752 15.64 -10.95 4.77
CA MET A 752 15.08 -10.88 3.42
C MET A 752 13.90 -11.82 3.27
N ALA A 753 12.78 -11.30 2.78
CA ALA A 753 11.52 -12.03 2.66
C ALA A 753 10.96 -11.91 1.25
N PHE A 754 10.30 -12.96 0.76
CA PHE A 754 9.61 -12.97 -0.54
C PHE A 754 8.28 -13.72 -0.44
N ALA A 755 7.18 -12.98 -0.47
CA ALA A 755 5.83 -13.52 -0.28
C ALA A 755 4.97 -13.35 -1.54
N GLN A 756 4.04 -14.29 -1.75
CA GLN A 756 3.00 -14.16 -2.75
C GLN A 756 1.91 -13.21 -2.23
N VAL A 757 1.51 -12.22 -3.04
CA VAL A 757 0.41 -11.29 -2.72
C VAL A 757 -0.45 -11.13 -3.97
N GLY A 758 -1.68 -11.63 -3.94
CA GLY A 758 -2.50 -11.73 -5.15
C GLY A 758 -1.81 -12.58 -6.21
N LEU A 759 -1.74 -12.09 -7.45
CA LEU A 759 -1.04 -12.76 -8.55
C LEU A 759 0.47 -12.47 -8.57
N GLY A 760 0.93 -11.39 -7.95
CA GLY A 760 2.34 -11.00 -7.92
C GLY A 760 3.07 -11.40 -6.65
N ARG A 761 4.29 -10.87 -6.50
CA ARG A 761 5.19 -11.20 -5.39
C ARG A 761 5.81 -9.96 -4.78
N LEU A 762 5.88 -9.94 -3.44
CA LEU A 762 6.48 -8.88 -2.66
C LEU A 762 7.80 -9.35 -2.05
N GLY A 763 8.89 -8.70 -2.43
CA GLY A 763 10.21 -8.80 -1.82
C GLY A 763 10.43 -7.70 -0.80
N TYR A 764 11.05 -8.05 0.33
CA TYR A 764 11.64 -7.11 1.27
C TYR A 764 13.11 -7.46 1.47
N VAL A 765 13.97 -6.44 1.40
CA VAL A 765 15.40 -6.54 1.66
C VAL A 765 15.75 -5.52 2.74
N GLY A 766 16.07 -6.02 3.93
CA GLY A 766 16.38 -5.19 5.09
C GLY A 766 17.77 -4.57 5.10
N ASP A 767 18.55 -4.75 4.03
CA ASP A 767 19.91 -4.22 3.93
C ASP A 767 19.94 -2.70 4.07
N VAL A 768 20.95 -2.19 4.76
CA VAL A 768 21.20 -0.76 4.95
C VAL A 768 22.53 -0.33 4.33
N ASN A 769 23.41 -1.29 3.98
CA ASN A 769 24.78 -1.00 3.53
C ASN A 769 25.00 -1.27 2.03
N GLY A 770 24.01 -1.78 1.30
CA GLY A 770 24.15 -2.11 -0.12
C GLY A 770 25.17 -3.23 -0.35
N GLU A 771 25.03 -4.34 0.37
CA GLU A 771 25.89 -5.50 0.21
C GLU A 771 25.64 -6.23 -1.12
N ASP A 772 26.70 -6.67 -1.79
CA ASP A 772 26.63 -7.37 -3.08
C ASP A 772 25.71 -8.61 -3.05
N VAL A 773 25.59 -9.27 -1.90
CA VAL A 773 24.70 -10.41 -1.73
C VAL A 773 23.24 -10.00 -1.81
N SER A 774 22.89 -8.84 -1.23
CA SER A 774 21.55 -8.27 -1.30
C SER A 774 21.16 -8.00 -2.75
N ASP A 775 22.07 -7.49 -3.55
CA ASP A 775 21.86 -7.29 -4.98
C ASP A 775 21.57 -8.59 -5.73
N MET A 776 22.36 -9.63 -5.48
CA MET A 776 22.11 -10.95 -6.07
C MET A 776 20.73 -11.47 -5.69
N VAL A 777 20.29 -11.23 -4.45
CA VAL A 777 18.97 -11.64 -3.98
C VAL A 777 17.86 -10.82 -4.64
N VAL A 778 18.01 -9.50 -4.78
CA VAL A 778 17.03 -8.66 -5.50
C VAL A 778 16.92 -9.12 -6.96
N LEU A 779 18.05 -9.35 -7.63
CA LEU A 779 18.06 -9.91 -8.99
C LEU A 779 17.36 -11.27 -9.05
N ALA A 780 17.54 -12.12 -8.04
CA ALA A 780 16.86 -13.42 -7.96
C ALA A 780 15.35 -13.28 -7.76
N MET A 781 14.90 -12.37 -6.88
CA MET A 781 13.48 -12.07 -6.66
C MET A 781 12.83 -11.54 -7.94
N CYS A 782 13.54 -10.71 -8.70
CA CYS A 782 13.10 -10.14 -9.98
C CYS A 782 13.20 -11.11 -11.18
N GLY A 783 13.72 -12.33 -11.00
CA GLY A 783 13.93 -13.28 -12.11
C GLY A 783 15.11 -12.95 -13.03
N LEU A 784 15.99 -12.02 -12.63
CA LEU A 784 17.10 -11.50 -13.44
C LEU A 784 18.45 -12.18 -13.12
N LEU A 785 18.51 -13.03 -12.10
CA LEU A 785 19.71 -13.77 -11.72
C LEU A 785 19.89 -15.00 -12.65
N GLY A 786 20.43 -14.77 -13.85
CA GLY A 786 20.56 -15.75 -14.96
C GLY A 786 21.72 -16.73 -14.83
#